data_AF-H5YD18-F1
#
_entry.id   AF-H5YD18-F1
#
_cell.length_a   1.000
_cell.length_b   1.000
_cell.length_c   1.000
_cell.angle_alpha   90.00
_cell.angle_beta   90.00
_cell.angle_gamma   90.00
#
_symmetry.space_group_name_H-M   'P 1'
#
loop_
_entity.id
_entity.type
_entity.pdbx_description
1 polymer ?
#
loop_
_entity_poly.entity_id
_entity_poly.type
_entity_poly.pdbx_seq_one_letter_code
_entity_poly.pdbx_strand_id
1 'polypeptide(L)'
;MKRLKILRRWFARKLGFARLMCLALLVVFAGARLWDPPPIQELRLRTFDMFQLIDPRHKTARPVTIVDIDDKSLAKLGQWPWPRTRIADLIQNLTSHGAVAIGFDVVFSEADRLNPDLVASQMRYLDDATRAKLRELPSNDQILSEAIKRSRVILGETGQRAISSEVDKSLPFTGVATVGEEGAERFLFEFPGLLRNVPEIEKVAAGRGLFSIKTERDGLIRRVPMIMRAQGMVMPSLSLEILRVVTGTPTLLVRTDKTGVRAVRLKGVEIPTDRNGQLWVHYARQDPSIYVSAADVLDNTVPPNKIAGKLVLVGTSAVGLNDIKTTPVSSNMPGVEIHAQVLESVLSGAVISQPNYALGVELLAALIIGLLVIIFTPNLGPVRLVLAGATFAAILIGVSWFFYVQYRYLIDFTYPLLSTTAIYLTLIFASFVREQRQRVQIRGMFAQYMSPVLVEQLAQSPEKLVLGGEEREMTIMFSDVRGFTTISETYKHDPQGLIALMNRFLTPLTDVIIDQKGYIDKYMGDAIMAFWNAPLDDAEHEVNACEAAIQMLEKIDAVNKDREQEAIDGSHVYIPLNVGIGLNTGIGVVGNMGSDLKKNYSVLGDSVNLASRLEGQSKEYGFPIIVGSRTALAAKDKFAILELDFIMVKGKTEPEVIYAIAGRADVMHSGAFQRLRNVTIEMLACYRSRDWHGALDAIERGRRSEDADTLEKLFKLYEVRIKEFQINPPPEGWTGAYALLTK
;
A
#
# COMPACT_ATOMS: atom_id res chain seq x y z
N MET A 1 -35.37 11.57 -6.22
CA MET A 1 -34.47 10.43 -5.85
C MET A 1 -34.31 9.34 -6.93
N LYS A 2 -35.31 8.99 -7.78
CA LYS A 2 -35.16 7.97 -8.84
C LYS A 2 -34.20 8.35 -9.99
N ARG A 3 -34.12 9.63 -10.39
CA ARG A 3 -33.20 10.10 -11.45
C ARG A 3 -31.70 9.98 -11.09
N LEU A 4 -31.32 10.16 -9.82
CA LEU A 4 -29.93 9.94 -9.37
C LEU A 4 -29.50 8.46 -9.45
N LYS A 5 -30.41 7.51 -9.17
CA LYS A 5 -30.10 6.07 -9.24
C LYS A 5 -29.87 5.59 -10.67
N ILE A 6 -30.56 6.19 -11.64
CA ILE A 6 -30.41 5.86 -13.08
C ILE A 6 -29.10 6.44 -13.63
N LEU A 7 -28.77 7.70 -13.30
CA LEU A 7 -27.46 8.26 -13.63
C LEU A 7 -26.31 7.45 -13.03
N ARG A 8 -26.44 7.03 -11.77
CA ARG A 8 -25.43 6.22 -11.07
C ARG A 8 -25.22 4.84 -11.73
N ARG A 9 -26.30 4.18 -12.18
CA ARG A 9 -26.23 2.89 -12.90
C ARG A 9 -25.67 3.03 -14.32
N TRP A 10 -25.97 4.14 -15.00
CA TRP A 10 -25.45 4.42 -16.34
C TRP A 10 -23.95 4.77 -16.30
N PHE A 11 -23.53 5.64 -15.38
CA PHE A 11 -22.12 5.95 -15.16
C PHE A 11 -21.33 4.73 -14.69
N ALA A 12 -21.85 3.92 -13.76
CA ALA A 12 -21.15 2.72 -13.28
C ALA A 12 -20.97 1.62 -14.33
N ARG A 13 -21.83 1.58 -15.37
CA ARG A 13 -21.73 0.63 -16.49
C ARG A 13 -20.69 1.05 -17.55
N LYS A 14 -20.46 2.36 -17.77
CA LYS A 14 -19.47 2.88 -18.74
C LYS A 14 -18.12 3.29 -18.10
N LEU A 15 -18.15 3.82 -16.88
CA LEU A 15 -16.99 4.14 -16.06
C LEU A 15 -17.04 3.21 -14.84
N GLY A 16 -16.21 2.16 -14.84
CA GLY A 16 -16.13 1.23 -13.71
C GLY A 16 -15.96 1.97 -12.37
N PHE A 17 -16.49 1.40 -11.29
CA PHE A 17 -16.54 2.00 -9.95
C PHE A 17 -15.22 2.66 -9.50
N ALA A 18 -14.08 2.07 -9.85
CA ALA A 18 -12.74 2.60 -9.60
C ALA A 18 -12.51 4.01 -10.19
N ARG A 19 -13.00 4.28 -11.42
CA ARG A 19 -12.87 5.60 -12.06
C ARG A 19 -13.69 6.67 -11.35
N LEU A 20 -14.90 6.33 -10.91
CA LEU A 20 -15.74 7.24 -10.14
C LEU A 20 -15.08 7.61 -8.80
N MET A 21 -14.48 6.64 -8.13
CA MET A 21 -13.73 6.86 -6.90
C MET A 21 -12.50 7.75 -7.13
N CYS A 22 -11.78 7.55 -8.23
CA CYS A 22 -10.63 8.39 -8.58
C CYS A 22 -11.03 9.81 -8.98
N LEU A 23 -12.15 10.01 -9.66
CA LEU A 23 -12.70 11.34 -9.95
C LEU A 23 -13.10 12.06 -8.66
N ALA A 24 -13.70 11.35 -7.70
CA ALA A 24 -14.02 11.91 -6.39
C ALA A 24 -12.74 12.29 -5.63
N LEU A 25 -11.71 11.43 -5.63
CA LEU A 25 -10.40 11.73 -5.06
C LEU A 25 -9.75 12.96 -5.70
N LEU A 26 -9.83 13.09 -7.03
CA LEU A 26 -9.29 14.26 -7.74
C LEU A 26 -9.96 15.57 -7.29
N VAL A 27 -11.27 15.56 -7.06
CA VAL A 27 -12.00 16.72 -6.53
C VAL A 27 -11.60 17.01 -5.08
N VAL A 28 -11.46 15.98 -4.24
CA VAL A 28 -10.99 16.12 -2.85
C VAL A 28 -9.60 16.72 -2.80
N PHE A 29 -8.69 16.24 -3.65
CA PHE A 29 -7.36 16.81 -3.80
C PHE A 29 -7.47 18.28 -4.26
N ALA A 30 -8.15 18.59 -5.36
CA ALA A 30 -8.33 19.96 -5.81
C ALA A 30 -8.84 20.91 -4.70
N GLY A 31 -9.80 20.47 -3.88
CA GLY A 31 -10.27 21.19 -2.70
C GLY A 31 -9.18 21.36 -1.62
N ALA A 32 -8.41 20.31 -1.33
CA ALA A 32 -7.28 20.37 -0.39
C ALA A 32 -6.17 21.34 -0.86
N ARG A 33 -5.90 21.45 -2.18
CA ARG A 33 -4.94 22.44 -2.71
C ARG A 33 -5.42 23.87 -2.47
N LEU A 34 -6.71 24.12 -2.67
CA LEU A 34 -7.32 25.44 -2.46
C LEU A 34 -7.36 25.83 -0.97
N TRP A 35 -7.53 24.84 -0.08
CA TRP A 35 -7.47 25.06 1.36
C TRP A 35 -6.03 25.24 1.88
N ASP A 36 -5.05 24.63 1.22
CA ASP A 36 -3.60 24.68 1.52
C ASP A 36 -3.27 24.40 3.01
N PRO A 37 -3.66 23.22 3.55
CA PRO A 37 -3.43 22.89 4.95
C PRO A 37 -1.93 22.84 5.30
N PRO A 38 -1.56 23.04 6.57
CA PRO A 38 -0.17 23.22 6.97
C PRO A 38 0.80 22.10 6.54
N PRO A 39 0.44 20.80 6.57
CA PRO A 39 1.36 19.75 6.11
C PRO A 39 1.69 19.83 4.61
N ILE A 40 0.74 20.28 3.78
CA ILE A 40 0.95 20.41 2.34
C ILE A 40 1.84 21.63 2.06
N GLN A 41 1.57 22.75 2.75
CA GLN A 41 2.40 23.93 2.68
C GLN A 41 3.85 23.62 3.08
N GLU A 42 4.06 22.92 4.20
CA GLU A 42 5.38 22.57 4.71
C GLU A 42 6.17 21.70 3.71
N LEU A 43 5.53 20.70 3.11
CA LEU A 43 6.18 19.85 2.11
C LEU A 43 6.62 20.64 0.87
N ARG A 44 5.79 21.58 0.40
CA ARG A 44 6.13 22.51 -0.68
C ARG A 44 7.35 23.35 -0.32
N LEU A 45 7.34 23.96 0.87
CA LEU A 45 8.43 24.81 1.35
C LEU A 45 9.76 24.05 1.42
N ARG A 46 9.75 22.81 1.94
CA ARG A 46 10.94 21.95 1.98
C ARG A 46 11.48 21.59 0.60
N THR A 47 10.59 21.40 -0.36
CA THR A 47 10.99 21.14 -1.75
C THR A 47 11.71 22.36 -2.33
N PHE A 48 11.21 23.57 -2.05
CA PHE A 48 11.88 24.81 -2.46
C PHE A 48 13.21 25.04 -1.73
N ASP A 49 13.32 24.63 -0.47
CA ASP A 49 14.60 24.66 0.25
C ASP A 49 15.61 23.71 -0.39
N MET A 50 15.18 22.51 -0.82
CA MET A 50 16.03 21.57 -1.53
C MET A 50 16.59 22.18 -2.81
N PHE A 51 15.80 23.00 -3.52
CA PHE A 51 16.30 23.69 -4.71
C PHE A 51 17.45 24.65 -4.39
N GLN A 52 17.31 25.44 -3.33
CA GLN A 52 18.36 26.36 -2.88
C GLN A 52 19.58 25.64 -2.28
N LEU A 53 19.41 24.43 -1.73
CA LEU A 53 20.53 23.61 -1.25
C LEU A 53 21.36 23.04 -2.40
N ILE A 54 20.70 22.63 -3.49
CA ILE A 54 21.34 22.06 -4.67
C ILE A 54 22.00 23.14 -5.53
N ASP A 55 21.30 24.23 -5.82
CA ASP A 55 21.80 25.38 -6.60
C ASP A 55 21.64 26.68 -5.80
N PRO A 56 22.45 26.89 -4.75
CA PRO A 56 22.46 28.15 -4.01
C PRO A 56 22.98 29.30 -4.88
N ARG A 57 22.63 30.54 -4.53
CA ARG A 57 23.13 31.72 -5.24
C ARG A 57 24.66 31.77 -5.20
N HIS A 58 25.29 31.92 -6.36
CA HIS A 58 26.73 32.14 -6.47
C HIS A 58 27.09 33.61 -6.27
N LYS A 59 28.01 33.90 -5.34
CA LYS A 59 28.53 35.25 -5.07
C LYS A 59 29.61 35.63 -6.10
N THR A 60 29.22 36.27 -7.20
CA THR A 60 30.17 36.82 -8.20
C THR A 60 30.68 38.21 -7.83
N ALA A 61 29.85 39.01 -7.17
CA ALA A 61 30.18 40.33 -6.65
C ALA A 61 29.82 40.43 -5.16
N ARG A 62 30.55 41.28 -4.42
CA ARG A 62 30.33 41.57 -2.99
C ARG A 62 30.02 43.07 -2.82
N PRO A 63 28.82 43.54 -3.19
CA PRO A 63 28.45 44.95 -3.08
C PRO A 63 28.19 45.40 -1.64
N VAL A 64 28.01 44.45 -0.71
CA VAL A 64 27.70 44.71 0.70
C VAL A 64 28.91 44.36 1.57
N THR A 65 29.10 45.10 2.67
CA THR A 65 30.06 44.79 3.73
C THR A 65 29.39 44.96 5.08
N ILE A 66 29.60 44.01 5.97
CA ILE A 66 29.05 44.00 7.31
C ILE A 66 30.15 44.48 8.26
N VAL A 67 29.89 45.62 8.89
CA VAL A 67 30.68 46.12 10.00
C VAL A 67 30.10 45.52 11.27
N ASP A 68 30.87 44.62 11.86
CA ASP A 68 30.42 43.70 12.87
C ASP A 68 30.87 44.13 14.26
N ILE A 69 29.91 44.25 15.17
CA ILE A 69 30.15 44.37 16.61
C ILE A 69 30.43 42.94 17.12
N ASP A 70 31.64 42.48 16.84
CA ASP A 70 32.13 41.14 17.17
C ASP A 70 32.76 41.08 18.58
N ASP A 71 33.08 39.87 19.04
CA ASP A 71 33.72 39.67 20.34
C ASP A 71 35.07 40.41 20.45
N LYS A 72 35.80 40.55 19.33
CA LYS A 72 37.02 41.37 19.24
C LYS A 72 36.74 42.84 19.56
N SER A 73 35.69 43.41 18.97
CA SER A 73 35.27 44.78 19.21
C SER A 73 34.83 44.99 20.65
N LEU A 74 34.05 44.07 21.23
CA LEU A 74 33.61 44.17 22.61
C LEU A 74 34.77 44.04 23.61
N ALA A 75 35.71 43.13 23.36
CA ALA A 75 36.89 42.96 24.20
C ALA A 75 37.77 44.21 24.23
N LYS A 76 37.91 44.90 23.10
CA LYS A 76 38.73 46.12 23.00
C LYS A 76 38.01 47.38 23.46
N LEU A 77 36.75 47.56 23.08
CA LEU A 77 36.01 48.82 23.21
C LEU A 77 35.05 48.83 24.40
N GLY A 78 34.85 47.69 25.04
CA GLY A 78 33.93 47.51 26.16
C GLY A 78 32.51 47.15 25.72
N GLN A 79 31.63 47.09 26.71
CA GLN A 79 30.26 46.60 26.57
C GLN A 79 29.40 47.46 25.63
N TRP A 80 28.57 46.80 24.82
CA TRP A 80 27.52 47.43 24.01
C TRP A 80 26.24 47.69 24.85
N PRO A 81 25.46 48.77 24.62
CA PRO A 81 25.62 49.79 23.59
C PRO A 81 26.77 50.76 23.86
N TRP A 82 27.50 51.13 22.82
CA TRP A 82 28.58 52.12 22.91
C TRP A 82 28.04 53.57 22.94
N PRO A 83 28.85 54.53 23.44
CA PRO A 83 28.48 55.95 23.44
C PRO A 83 28.25 56.46 22.01
N ARG A 84 27.32 57.38 21.83
CA ARG A 84 26.93 57.92 20.52
C ARG A 84 28.08 58.63 19.81
N THR A 85 29.01 59.20 20.57
CA THR A 85 30.26 59.77 20.05
C THR A 85 31.09 58.73 19.29
N ARG A 86 31.21 57.51 19.82
CA ARG A 86 31.91 56.41 19.14
C ARG A 86 31.19 55.94 17.88
N ILE A 87 29.85 55.90 17.92
CA ILE A 87 29.05 55.60 16.71
C ILE A 87 29.23 56.71 15.66
N ALA A 88 29.34 57.97 16.09
CA ALA A 88 29.63 59.10 15.22
C ALA A 88 31.01 58.96 14.56
N ASP A 89 32.04 58.56 15.31
CA ASP A 89 33.39 58.27 14.78
C ASP A 89 33.36 57.12 13.78
N LEU A 90 32.60 56.05 14.08
CA LEU A 90 32.41 54.92 13.16
C LEU A 90 31.82 55.38 11.83
N ILE A 91 30.75 56.20 11.87
CA ILE A 91 30.12 56.76 10.66
C ILE A 91 31.12 57.63 9.88
N GLN A 92 31.85 58.50 10.57
CA GLN A 92 32.83 59.38 9.94
C GLN A 92 33.94 58.60 9.24
N ASN A 93 34.48 57.56 9.90
CA ASN A 93 35.50 56.71 9.31
C ASN A 93 34.96 55.95 8.09
N LEU A 94 33.76 55.36 8.17
CA LEU A 94 33.13 54.66 7.06
C LEU A 94 32.88 55.57 5.86
N THR A 95 32.38 56.78 6.11
CA THR A 95 32.17 57.79 5.07
C THR A 95 33.49 58.23 4.44
N SER A 96 34.53 58.44 5.26
CA SER A 96 35.87 58.81 4.77
C SER A 96 36.53 57.70 3.94
N HIS A 97 36.23 56.44 4.24
CA HIS A 97 36.68 55.28 3.46
C HIS A 97 35.82 55.01 2.21
N GLY A 98 34.83 55.86 1.91
CA GLY A 98 34.06 55.81 0.67
C GLY A 98 32.86 54.85 0.71
N ALA A 99 32.27 54.59 1.87
CA ALA A 99 31.00 53.87 1.97
C ALA A 99 29.88 54.61 1.18
N VAL A 100 29.10 53.87 0.40
CA VAL A 100 28.04 54.45 -0.46
C VAL A 100 26.78 54.77 0.36
N ALA A 101 26.46 53.91 1.33
CA ALA A 101 25.40 54.09 2.31
C ALA A 101 25.72 53.24 3.54
N ILE A 102 25.23 53.67 4.70
CA ILE A 102 25.45 53.01 5.99
C ILE A 102 24.08 52.69 6.59
N GLY A 103 23.72 51.41 6.67
CA GLY A 103 22.49 50.95 7.30
C GLY A 103 22.77 50.39 8.70
N PHE A 104 21.96 50.78 9.69
CA PHE A 104 22.05 50.23 11.04
C PHE A 104 20.96 49.17 11.28
N ASP A 105 21.38 47.94 11.58
CA ASP A 105 20.50 46.85 12.04
C ASP A 105 20.38 46.87 13.58
N VAL A 106 20.21 48.08 14.13
CA VAL A 106 20.06 48.37 15.56
C VAL A 106 19.16 49.59 15.72
N VAL A 107 18.44 49.67 16.84
CA VAL A 107 17.57 50.81 17.17
C VAL A 107 18.16 51.59 18.34
N PHE A 108 18.20 52.90 18.18
CA PHE A 108 18.69 53.86 19.16
C PHE A 108 17.51 54.53 19.87
N SER A 109 16.70 53.73 20.58
CA SER A 109 15.41 54.16 21.15
C SER A 109 15.49 55.01 22.40
N GLU A 110 16.64 54.97 23.09
CA GLU A 110 16.90 55.72 24.30
C GLU A 110 18.02 56.74 24.06
N ALA A 111 17.94 57.86 24.76
CA ALA A 111 19.02 58.85 24.80
C ALA A 111 20.31 58.22 25.33
N ASP A 112 21.46 58.73 24.89
CA ASP A 112 22.75 58.23 25.38
C ASP A 112 22.84 58.35 26.91
N ARG A 113 23.14 57.25 27.59
CA ARG A 113 23.34 57.22 29.04
C ARG A 113 24.52 58.09 29.48
N LEU A 114 25.46 58.35 28.58
CA LEU A 114 26.61 59.23 28.80
C LEU A 114 26.37 60.65 28.30
N ASN A 115 25.13 61.03 27.94
CA ASN A 115 24.83 62.42 27.61
C ASN A 115 25.23 63.32 28.79
N PRO A 116 25.97 64.42 28.55
CA PRO A 116 26.51 65.22 29.63
C PRO A 116 25.46 65.74 30.63
N ASP A 117 24.25 66.11 30.16
CA ASP A 117 23.15 66.54 31.05
C ASP A 117 22.55 65.38 31.87
N LEU A 118 22.46 64.16 31.31
CA LEU A 118 22.02 62.98 32.05
C LEU A 118 23.07 62.57 33.09
N VAL A 119 24.36 62.60 32.75
CA VAL A 119 25.44 62.32 33.70
C VAL A 119 25.46 63.36 34.82
N ALA A 120 25.32 64.65 34.48
CA ALA A 120 25.23 65.75 35.42
C ALA A 120 24.05 65.61 36.40
N SER A 121 22.93 65.05 35.95
CA SER A 121 21.74 64.86 36.79
C SER A 121 21.75 63.57 37.61
N GLN A 122 22.29 62.47 37.07
CA GLN A 122 22.20 61.12 37.68
C GLN A 122 23.38 60.75 38.56
N MET A 123 24.57 61.33 38.36
CA MET A 123 25.73 61.03 39.21
C MET A 123 25.62 61.73 40.58
N ARG A 124 25.54 60.91 41.64
CA ARG A 124 25.29 61.36 43.01
C ARG A 124 26.44 62.16 43.65
N TYR A 125 27.68 61.90 43.25
CA TYR A 125 28.89 62.40 43.93
C TYR A 125 29.60 63.53 43.16
N LEU A 126 28.96 64.18 42.19
CA LEU A 126 29.50 65.33 41.47
C LEU A 126 29.24 66.64 42.21
N ASP A 127 30.23 67.51 42.28
CA ASP A 127 30.09 68.88 42.77
C ASP A 127 29.34 69.77 41.75
N ASP A 128 28.77 70.88 42.24
CA ASP A 128 27.94 71.78 41.41
C ASP A 128 28.73 72.44 40.28
N ALA A 129 30.02 72.72 40.47
CA ALA A 129 30.86 73.34 39.44
C ALA A 129 31.14 72.35 38.30
N THR A 130 31.41 71.08 38.62
CA THR A 130 31.54 70.01 37.62
C THR A 130 30.21 69.73 36.92
N ARG A 131 29.08 69.77 37.66
CA ARG A 131 27.73 69.62 37.07
C ARG A 131 27.43 70.72 36.06
N ALA A 132 27.79 71.96 36.34
CA ALA A 132 27.63 73.09 35.42
C ALA A 132 28.50 72.90 34.16
N LYS A 133 29.78 72.54 34.32
CA LYS A 133 30.69 72.28 33.20
C LYS A 133 30.22 71.13 32.30
N LEU A 134 29.66 70.06 32.88
CA LEU A 134 29.10 68.96 32.09
C LEU A 134 27.93 69.41 31.23
N ARG A 135 27.04 70.27 31.75
CA ARG A 135 25.90 70.80 30.98
C ARG A 135 26.28 71.72 29.83
N GLU A 136 27.48 72.28 29.84
CA GLU A 136 28.02 73.08 28.73
C GLU A 136 28.49 72.20 27.56
N LEU A 137 28.74 70.91 27.78
CA LEU A 137 29.15 70.00 26.73
C LEU A 137 27.97 69.64 25.80
N PRO A 138 28.23 69.44 24.50
CA PRO A 138 27.20 69.03 23.56
C PRO A 138 26.62 67.66 23.90
N SER A 139 25.33 67.46 23.58
CA SER A 139 24.69 66.15 23.66
C SER A 139 25.41 65.15 22.76
N ASN A 140 25.62 63.92 23.23
CA ASN A 140 26.22 62.87 22.42
C ASN A 140 25.28 62.46 21.28
N ASP A 141 23.96 62.50 21.50
CA ASP A 141 22.95 62.29 20.44
C ASP A 141 23.04 63.41 19.37
N GLN A 142 23.37 64.64 19.75
CA GLN A 142 23.62 65.75 18.82
C GLN A 142 24.89 65.51 17.98
N ILE A 143 25.97 65.03 18.61
CA ILE A 143 27.22 64.68 17.90
C ILE A 143 26.94 63.60 16.85
N LEU A 144 26.16 62.56 17.21
CA LEU A 144 25.76 61.53 16.27
C LEU A 144 24.86 62.09 15.16
N SER A 145 23.92 62.96 15.50
CA SER A 145 23.04 63.64 14.53
C SER A 145 23.86 64.37 13.46
N GLU A 146 24.91 65.11 13.85
CA GLU A 146 25.80 65.80 12.91
C GLU A 146 26.60 64.84 12.03
N ALA A 147 27.06 63.70 12.56
CA ALA A 147 27.75 62.68 11.77
C ALA A 147 26.80 62.01 10.74
N ILE A 148 25.56 61.74 11.15
CA ILE A 148 24.50 61.20 10.29
C ILE A 148 24.19 62.17 9.15
N LYS A 149 24.00 63.46 9.46
CA LYS A 149 23.64 64.51 8.49
C LYS A 149 24.65 64.65 7.35
N ARG A 150 25.93 64.34 7.61
CA ARG A 150 27.03 64.41 6.62
C ARG A 150 27.18 63.15 5.77
N SER A 151 26.39 62.12 6.04
CA SER A 151 26.55 60.78 5.48
C SER A 151 25.20 60.22 5.00
N ARG A 152 25.20 59.21 4.13
CA ARG A 152 23.96 58.52 3.73
C ARG A 152 23.62 57.41 4.71
N VAL A 153 23.14 57.80 5.90
CA VAL A 153 22.78 56.85 6.95
C VAL A 153 21.30 56.49 6.89
N ILE A 154 21.01 55.20 6.93
CA ILE A 154 19.68 54.64 7.05
C ILE A 154 19.56 54.03 8.44
N LEU A 155 18.57 54.47 9.21
CA LEU A 155 18.32 53.95 10.54
C LEU A 155 17.31 52.82 10.50
N GLY A 156 17.63 51.74 11.23
CA GLY A 156 16.73 50.63 11.47
C GLY A 156 15.64 51.00 12.47
N GLU A 157 14.46 50.44 12.27
CA GLU A 157 13.33 50.50 13.19
C GLU A 157 12.69 49.11 13.28
N THR A 158 11.97 48.82 14.37
CA THR A 158 11.30 47.53 14.53
C THR A 158 9.86 47.67 14.99
N GLY A 159 8.96 46.95 14.32
CA GLY A 159 7.54 46.88 14.65
C GLY A 159 7.28 46.21 15.99
N GLN A 160 6.33 46.74 16.74
CA GLN A 160 5.91 46.23 18.05
C GLN A 160 4.46 45.75 18.02
N ARG A 161 4.14 44.75 18.85
CA ARG A 161 2.80 44.17 18.99
C ARG A 161 1.84 45.02 19.81
N ALA A 162 2.35 46.02 20.53
CA ALA A 162 1.57 46.98 21.29
C ALA A 162 1.96 48.40 20.86
N ILE A 163 1.01 49.33 20.99
CA ILE A 163 1.26 50.75 20.75
C ILE A 163 2.09 51.28 21.93
N SER A 164 3.33 51.67 21.67
CA SER A 164 4.26 52.22 22.66
C SER A 164 4.44 53.74 22.55
N SER A 165 4.11 54.31 21.40
CA SER A 165 4.24 55.75 21.09
C SER A 165 3.20 56.17 20.06
N GLU A 166 2.74 57.42 20.13
CA GLU A 166 1.86 58.00 19.10
C GLU A 166 2.62 58.22 17.78
N VAL A 167 1.88 58.34 16.68
CA VAL A 167 2.47 58.62 15.36
C VAL A 167 3.02 60.04 15.34
N ASP A 168 4.34 60.17 15.45
CA ASP A 168 4.98 61.46 15.21
C ASP A 168 4.99 61.76 13.69
N LYS A 169 4.09 62.69 13.30
CA LYS A 169 3.88 63.18 11.92
C LYS A 169 4.94 64.19 11.47
N SER A 170 5.81 64.65 12.37
CA SER A 170 6.85 65.63 12.07
C SER A 170 8.09 65.01 11.41
N LEU A 171 8.18 63.68 11.40
CA LEU A 171 9.31 62.94 10.87
C LEU A 171 9.19 62.70 9.35
N PRO A 172 10.31 62.72 8.61
CA PRO A 172 10.31 62.61 7.15
C PRO A 172 9.74 61.27 6.67
N PHE A 173 8.62 61.28 5.95
CA PHE A 173 7.95 60.09 5.43
C PHE A 173 8.55 59.62 4.10
N THR A 174 8.76 58.31 3.95
CA THR A 174 9.14 57.72 2.66
C THR A 174 7.92 57.66 1.76
N GLY A 175 7.90 58.41 0.66
CA GLY A 175 6.79 58.39 -0.29
C GLY A 175 6.56 56.98 -0.84
N VAL A 176 5.34 56.46 -0.67
CA VAL A 176 4.90 55.19 -1.28
C VAL A 176 3.68 55.50 -2.15
N ALA A 177 3.75 55.10 -3.42
CA ALA A 177 2.65 55.22 -4.36
C ALA A 177 2.23 53.83 -4.86
N THR A 178 0.93 53.57 -4.82
CA THR A 178 0.35 52.28 -5.20
C THR A 178 -0.19 52.37 -6.64
N VAL A 179 0.14 51.39 -7.48
CA VAL A 179 -0.31 51.28 -8.87
C VAL A 179 -1.00 49.92 -9.06
N GLY A 180 -2.32 49.94 -9.28
CA GLY A 180 -3.12 48.72 -9.45
C GLY A 180 -4.45 48.80 -8.72
N GLU A 181 -4.89 47.66 -8.17
CA GLU A 181 -6.11 47.56 -7.36
C GLU A 181 -5.94 48.23 -5.98
N GLU A 182 -6.93 49.01 -5.57
CA GLU A 182 -6.95 49.68 -4.26
C GLU A 182 -7.15 48.71 -3.10
N GLY A 183 -6.61 49.08 -1.92
CA GLY A 183 -6.80 48.31 -0.69
C GLY A 183 -5.99 47.00 -0.62
N ALA A 184 -5.02 46.77 -1.51
CA ALA A 184 -4.09 45.65 -1.41
C ALA A 184 -3.13 45.78 -0.21
N GLU A 185 -3.04 46.95 0.42
CA GLU A 185 -2.27 47.20 1.64
C GLU A 185 -2.76 46.34 2.83
N ARG A 186 -4.01 45.87 2.81
CA ARG A 186 -4.57 44.96 3.83
C ARG A 186 -3.87 43.60 3.91
N PHE A 187 -3.12 43.23 2.87
CA PHE A 187 -2.36 41.99 2.83
C PHE A 187 -0.96 42.15 3.45
N LEU A 188 -0.48 43.37 3.67
CA LEU A 188 0.81 43.62 4.29
C LEU A 188 0.80 43.22 5.77
N PHE A 189 1.98 42.87 6.29
CA PHE A 189 2.12 42.66 7.72
C PHE A 189 1.92 43.97 8.47
N GLU A 190 1.02 43.95 9.44
CA GLU A 190 0.69 45.11 10.25
C GLU A 190 1.31 45.02 11.64
N PHE A 191 1.98 46.09 12.03
CA PHE A 191 2.49 46.32 13.37
C PHE A 191 1.75 47.53 13.99
N PRO A 192 1.01 47.34 15.09
CA PRO A 192 0.27 48.43 15.71
C PRO A 192 1.19 49.50 16.31
N GLY A 193 2.38 49.14 16.78
CA GLY A 193 3.38 50.08 17.31
C GLY A 193 4.73 49.98 16.60
N LEU A 194 5.61 50.92 16.92
CA LEU A 194 6.96 51.01 16.37
C LEU A 194 7.96 51.39 17.45
N LEU A 195 9.07 50.67 17.53
CA LEU A 195 10.25 51.09 18.29
C LEU A 195 11.11 51.95 17.37
N ARG A 196 11.14 53.24 17.70
CA ARG A 196 11.80 54.30 16.92
C ARG A 196 13.14 54.69 17.51
N ASN A 197 13.88 55.49 16.76
CA ASN A 197 15.12 56.10 17.24
C ASN A 197 14.78 57.39 18.02
N VAL A 198 15.75 57.96 18.74
CA VAL A 198 15.55 59.28 19.35
C VAL A 198 15.30 60.34 18.26
N PRO A 199 14.35 61.28 18.44
CA PRO A 199 13.97 62.23 17.39
C PRO A 199 15.12 63.07 16.83
N GLU A 200 16.15 63.33 17.65
CA GLU A 200 17.31 64.14 17.29
C GLU A 200 18.15 63.53 16.15
N ILE A 201 18.29 62.21 16.12
CA ILE A 201 19.03 61.50 15.06
C ILE A 201 18.10 61.03 13.94
N GLU A 202 16.84 60.73 14.26
CA GLU A 202 15.88 60.22 13.28
C GLU A 202 15.51 61.27 12.23
N LYS A 203 15.39 62.55 12.62
CA LYS A 203 15.05 63.66 11.71
C LYS A 203 16.10 63.93 10.64
N VAL A 204 17.37 63.61 10.91
CA VAL A 204 18.50 63.89 10.02
C VAL A 204 18.93 62.70 9.17
N ALA A 205 18.37 61.51 9.42
CA ALA A 205 18.69 60.30 8.67
C ALA A 205 18.26 60.42 7.20
N ALA A 206 19.03 59.83 6.29
CA ALA A 206 18.71 59.81 4.86
C ALA A 206 17.52 58.88 4.54
N GLY A 207 17.25 57.92 5.42
CA GLY A 207 16.14 56.99 5.31
C GLY A 207 15.85 56.25 6.61
N ARG A 208 14.65 55.67 6.68
CA ARG A 208 14.17 54.85 7.80
C ARG A 208 13.58 53.57 7.26
N GLY A 209 13.99 52.43 7.82
CA GLY A 209 13.56 51.14 7.31
C GLY A 209 13.36 50.11 8.41
N LEU A 210 12.31 49.32 8.25
CA LEU A 210 11.95 48.28 9.21
C LEU A 210 12.80 47.02 9.00
N PHE A 211 13.38 46.46 10.05
CA PHE A 211 14.07 45.17 9.99
C PHE A 211 13.28 44.04 10.65
N SER A 212 11.98 44.25 10.92
CA SER A 212 11.10 43.21 11.45
C SER A 212 10.89 42.07 10.45
N ILE A 213 11.23 40.85 10.85
CA ILE A 213 11.04 39.64 10.05
C ILE A 213 9.99 38.75 10.71
N LYS A 214 9.08 38.21 9.90
CA LYS A 214 8.16 37.14 10.31
C LYS A 214 8.73 35.80 9.85
N THR A 215 8.97 34.90 10.79
CA THR A 215 9.39 33.53 10.49
C THR A 215 8.23 32.69 9.97
N GLU A 216 8.56 31.67 9.19
CA GLU A 216 7.62 30.61 8.83
C GLU A 216 7.25 29.76 10.07
N ARG A 217 6.28 28.86 9.93
CA ARG A 217 5.82 28.00 11.05
C ARG A 217 6.91 27.11 11.63
N ASP A 218 7.86 26.70 10.80
CA ASP A 218 9.01 25.88 11.15
C ASP A 218 10.21 26.72 11.64
N GLY A 219 10.06 28.04 11.74
CA GLY A 219 11.08 28.97 12.23
C GLY A 219 12.11 29.40 11.19
N LEU A 220 12.08 28.84 9.96
CA LEU A 220 13.00 29.23 8.90
C LEU A 220 12.62 30.58 8.27
N ILE A 221 13.63 31.35 7.89
CA ILE A 221 13.45 32.61 7.16
C ILE A 221 13.69 32.34 5.68
N ARG A 222 12.60 32.15 4.94
CA ARG A 222 12.63 32.01 3.46
C ARG A 222 12.31 33.32 2.75
N ARG A 223 11.50 34.14 3.41
CA ARG A 223 10.91 35.36 2.86
C ARG A 223 11.16 36.53 3.79
N VAL A 224 11.56 37.66 3.21
CA VAL A 224 11.82 38.91 3.95
C VAL A 224 10.84 39.98 3.47
N PRO A 225 10.09 40.64 4.36
CA PRO A 225 9.21 41.75 3.95
C PRO A 225 10.00 42.85 3.25
N MET A 226 9.49 43.33 2.12
CA MET A 226 10.03 44.51 1.43
C MET A 226 9.28 45.77 1.82
N ILE A 227 7.98 45.63 2.09
CA ILE A 227 7.10 46.67 2.60
C ILE A 227 6.21 46.09 3.69
N MET A 228 5.88 46.91 4.68
CA MET A 228 5.06 46.54 5.83
C MET A 228 4.15 47.71 6.20
N ARG A 229 3.11 47.45 6.97
CA ARG A 229 2.25 48.48 7.56
C ARG A 229 2.63 48.67 9.03
N ALA A 230 3.06 49.86 9.42
CA ALA A 230 3.37 50.17 10.81
C ALA A 230 2.62 51.45 11.20
N GLN A 231 1.90 51.41 12.32
CA GLN A 231 1.07 52.52 12.81
C GLN A 231 0.15 53.10 11.71
N GLY A 232 -0.43 52.23 10.88
CA GLY A 232 -1.34 52.62 9.80
C GLY A 232 -0.68 53.11 8.51
N MET A 233 0.65 53.28 8.46
CA MET A 233 1.39 53.74 7.28
C MET A 233 2.18 52.61 6.62
N VAL A 234 2.32 52.64 5.29
CA VAL A 234 3.19 51.71 4.57
C VAL A 234 4.64 52.19 4.66
N MET A 235 5.52 51.33 5.15
CA MET A 235 6.94 51.60 5.36
C MET A 235 7.80 50.53 4.67
N PRO A 236 8.95 50.92 4.09
CA PRO A 236 9.89 49.97 3.51
C PRO A 236 10.65 49.19 4.58
N SER A 237 11.18 48.03 4.20
CA SER A 237 12.19 47.36 5.01
C SER A 237 13.54 48.07 4.94
N LEU A 238 14.42 47.81 5.91
CA LEU A 238 15.78 48.36 5.97
C LEU A 238 16.54 48.14 4.65
N SER A 239 16.48 46.92 4.10
CA SER A 239 17.12 46.61 2.82
C SER A 239 16.51 47.39 1.65
N LEU A 240 15.19 47.54 1.60
CA LEU A 240 14.55 48.30 0.52
C LEU A 240 14.88 49.80 0.61
N GLU A 241 14.93 50.33 1.83
CA GLU A 241 15.22 51.74 2.07
C GLU A 241 16.67 52.10 1.69
N ILE A 242 17.63 51.22 1.99
CA ILE A 242 19.01 51.36 1.51
C ILE A 242 19.04 51.46 -0.01
N LEU A 243 18.32 50.58 -0.72
CA LEU A 243 18.23 50.65 -2.18
C LEU A 243 17.57 51.94 -2.67
N ARG A 244 16.52 52.41 -2.00
CA ARG A 244 15.85 53.68 -2.33
C ARG A 244 16.81 54.87 -2.24
N VAL A 245 17.52 54.98 -1.12
CA VAL A 245 18.48 56.07 -0.85
C VAL A 245 19.63 56.04 -1.86
N VAL A 246 20.18 54.86 -2.15
CA VAL A 246 21.31 54.71 -3.07
C VAL A 246 20.90 54.98 -4.53
N THR A 247 19.70 54.56 -4.93
CA THR A 247 19.16 54.82 -6.28
C THR A 247 18.66 56.26 -6.47
N GLY A 248 18.56 57.04 -5.39
CA GLY A 248 18.04 58.42 -5.43
C GLY A 248 16.55 58.48 -5.79
N THR A 249 15.77 57.45 -5.45
CA THR A 249 14.34 57.38 -5.78
C THR A 249 13.53 58.08 -4.69
N PRO A 250 12.72 59.13 -4.99
CA PRO A 250 11.93 59.82 -3.97
C PRO A 250 10.71 59.02 -3.51
N THR A 251 10.10 58.25 -4.41
CA THR A 251 8.85 57.51 -4.17
C THR A 251 8.98 56.05 -4.57
N LEU A 252 8.60 55.13 -3.69
CA LEU A 252 8.48 53.69 -3.95
C LEU A 252 7.19 53.41 -4.72
N LEU A 253 7.28 52.66 -5.82
CA LEU A 253 6.10 52.24 -6.57
C LEU A 253 5.72 50.81 -6.18
N VAL A 254 4.57 50.63 -5.54
CA VAL A 254 4.04 49.33 -5.16
C VAL A 254 3.01 48.89 -6.20
N ARG A 255 3.27 47.76 -6.87
CA ARG A 255 2.33 47.18 -7.84
C ARG A 255 1.42 46.18 -7.16
N THR A 256 0.13 46.36 -7.35
CA THR A 256 -0.91 45.55 -6.70
C THR A 256 -1.86 44.91 -7.70
N ASP A 257 -2.42 43.77 -7.32
CA ASP A 257 -3.47 43.07 -8.06
C ASP A 257 -4.59 42.64 -7.09
N LYS A 258 -5.62 41.95 -7.60
CA LYS A 258 -6.76 41.47 -6.79
C LYS A 258 -6.36 40.49 -5.68
N THR A 259 -5.18 39.87 -5.80
CA THR A 259 -4.68 38.85 -4.88
C THR A 259 -3.70 39.41 -3.84
N GLY A 260 -3.19 40.64 -4.03
CA GLY A 260 -2.36 41.36 -3.07
C GLY A 260 -1.26 42.18 -3.76
N VAL A 261 -0.10 42.27 -3.11
CA VAL A 261 1.08 42.90 -3.69
C VAL A 261 1.74 41.97 -4.69
N ARG A 262 2.23 42.52 -5.80
CA ARG A 262 2.91 41.75 -6.86
C ARG A 262 4.40 42.06 -6.95
N ALA A 263 4.76 43.34 -6.82
CA ALA A 263 6.14 43.78 -6.92
C ALA A 263 6.31 45.16 -6.30
N VAL A 264 7.54 45.48 -5.91
CA VAL A 264 7.96 46.82 -5.53
C VAL A 264 9.00 47.30 -6.53
N ARG A 265 8.77 48.47 -7.11
CA ARG A 265 9.62 49.05 -8.16
C ARG A 265 10.35 50.29 -7.64
N LEU A 266 11.65 50.29 -7.92
CA LEU A 266 12.59 51.38 -7.76
C LEU A 266 13.06 51.86 -9.13
N LYS A 267 13.78 52.99 -9.19
CA LYS A 267 14.41 53.43 -10.43
C LYS A 267 15.42 52.37 -10.91
N GLY A 268 15.11 51.72 -12.05
CA GLY A 268 15.97 50.74 -12.69
C GLY A 268 15.90 49.30 -12.15
N VAL A 269 15.11 49.04 -11.09
CA VAL A 269 14.98 47.70 -10.49
C VAL A 269 13.52 47.41 -10.12
N GLU A 270 13.02 46.23 -10.50
CA GLU A 270 11.73 45.72 -10.08
C GLU A 270 11.92 44.45 -9.24
N ILE A 271 11.46 44.51 -7.99
CA ILE A 271 11.61 43.43 -7.02
C ILE A 271 10.28 42.68 -6.95
N PRO A 272 10.20 41.45 -7.48
CA PRO A 272 8.98 40.66 -7.36
C PRO A 272 8.74 40.29 -5.88
N THR A 273 7.47 40.34 -5.47
CA THR A 273 7.06 39.97 -4.11
C THR A 273 5.96 38.94 -4.15
N ASP A 274 5.73 38.26 -3.03
CA ASP A 274 4.47 37.56 -2.81
C ASP A 274 3.32 38.54 -2.50
N ARG A 275 2.11 37.99 -2.38
CA ARG A 275 0.89 38.75 -2.07
C ARG A 275 0.97 39.62 -0.81
N ASN A 276 1.85 39.27 0.13
CA ASN A 276 2.03 39.94 1.42
C ASN A 276 3.18 40.98 1.36
N GLY A 277 3.76 41.24 0.18
CA GLY A 277 4.86 42.20 0.01
C GLY A 277 6.22 41.66 0.45
N GLN A 278 6.39 40.33 0.54
CA GLN A 278 7.67 39.71 0.91
C GLN A 278 8.45 39.24 -0.32
N LEU A 279 9.77 39.35 -0.23
CA LEU A 279 10.73 38.83 -1.19
C LEU A 279 11.13 37.40 -0.82
N TRP A 280 11.15 36.49 -1.79
CA TRP A 280 11.84 35.22 -1.63
C TRP A 280 13.34 35.42 -1.78
N VAL A 281 14.09 35.19 -0.71
CA VAL A 281 15.53 35.42 -0.70
C VAL A 281 16.22 34.26 -1.39
N HIS A 282 17.05 34.56 -2.39
CA HIS A 282 17.94 33.59 -3.00
C HIS A 282 19.24 33.53 -2.21
N TYR A 283 19.32 32.59 -1.29
CA TYR A 283 20.44 32.51 -0.38
C TYR A 283 21.70 32.01 -1.06
N ALA A 284 22.81 32.69 -0.77
CA ALA A 284 24.14 32.18 -1.00
C ALA A 284 24.68 31.57 0.30
N ARG A 285 25.66 30.67 0.18
CA ARG A 285 26.42 30.20 1.34
C ARG A 285 27.08 31.38 2.07
N GLN A 286 27.27 31.22 3.37
CA GLN A 286 27.91 32.23 4.21
C GLN A 286 29.30 32.58 3.67
N ASP A 287 29.63 33.86 3.63
CA ASP A 287 30.92 34.36 3.16
C ASP A 287 31.55 35.23 4.24
N PRO A 288 32.48 34.69 5.06
CA PRO A 288 33.16 35.46 6.09
C PRO A 288 33.92 36.68 5.54
N SER A 289 34.24 36.71 4.24
CA SER A 289 35.01 37.80 3.64
C SER A 289 34.24 39.13 3.54
N ILE A 290 32.91 39.14 3.73
CA ILE A 290 32.12 40.38 3.76
C ILE A 290 32.12 41.04 5.15
N TYR A 291 32.69 40.40 6.17
CA TYR A 291 32.74 40.91 7.53
C TYR A 291 34.00 41.73 7.79
N VAL A 292 33.83 42.80 8.55
CA VAL A 292 34.89 43.69 9.04
C VAL A 292 34.55 44.04 10.49
N SER A 293 35.51 43.87 11.41
CA SER A 293 35.31 44.23 12.81
C SER A 293 35.13 45.74 12.98
N ALA A 294 34.15 46.17 13.78
CA ALA A 294 33.91 47.58 14.06
C ALA A 294 35.12 48.26 14.74
N ALA A 295 35.88 47.51 15.56
CA ALA A 295 37.14 48.01 16.11
C ALA A 295 38.16 48.37 15.04
N ASP A 296 38.31 47.55 13.99
CA ASP A 296 39.27 47.83 12.92
C ASP A 296 38.90 49.09 12.14
N VAL A 297 37.59 49.34 11.95
CA VAL A 297 37.08 50.56 11.31
C VAL A 297 37.39 51.79 12.19
N LEU A 298 37.19 51.69 13.50
CA LEU A 298 37.49 52.77 14.43
C LEU A 298 39.00 53.09 14.51
N ASP A 299 39.84 52.06 14.43
CA ASP A 299 41.30 52.22 14.37
C ASP A 299 41.82 52.66 12.98
N ASN A 300 40.95 52.75 11.97
CA ASN A 300 41.32 53.00 10.57
C ASN A 300 42.35 51.99 10.01
N THR A 301 42.26 50.73 10.41
CA THR A 301 43.16 49.66 9.96
C THR A 301 42.57 48.80 8.82
N VAL A 302 41.31 49.08 8.44
CA VAL A 302 40.59 48.31 7.41
C VAL A 302 41.14 48.63 6.02
N PRO A 303 41.42 47.61 5.19
CA PRO A 303 41.75 47.82 3.79
C PRO A 303 40.68 48.62 3.03
N PRO A 304 41.02 49.71 2.30
CA PRO A 304 40.03 50.57 1.64
C PRO A 304 39.07 49.83 0.70
N ASN A 305 39.52 48.76 0.03
CA ASN A 305 38.71 47.95 -0.88
C ASN A 305 37.55 47.19 -0.19
N LYS A 306 37.57 47.06 1.14
CA LYS A 306 36.48 46.47 1.92
C LYS A 306 35.32 47.44 2.14
N ILE A 307 35.54 48.76 2.09
CA ILE A 307 34.51 49.77 2.40
C ILE A 307 34.18 50.64 1.18
N ALA A 308 35.18 51.02 0.40
CA ALA A 308 35.03 51.92 -0.75
C ALA A 308 34.07 51.34 -1.79
N GLY A 309 33.03 52.11 -2.14
CA GLY A 309 32.02 51.71 -3.13
C GLY A 309 31.06 50.63 -2.65
N LYS A 310 31.04 50.30 -1.35
CA LYS A 310 30.18 49.27 -0.76
C LYS A 310 28.97 49.86 -0.03
N LEU A 311 27.91 49.07 0.04
CA LEU A 311 26.82 49.26 0.99
C LEU A 311 27.26 48.68 2.33
N VAL A 312 27.33 49.51 3.37
CA VAL A 312 27.77 49.09 4.70
C VAL A 312 26.56 48.82 5.57
N LEU A 313 26.52 47.65 6.19
CA LEU A 313 25.55 47.29 7.23
C LEU A 313 26.28 47.20 8.57
N VAL A 314 25.78 47.89 9.59
CA VAL A 314 26.30 47.80 10.96
C VAL A 314 25.36 46.93 11.78
N GLY A 315 25.88 45.83 12.32
CA GLY A 315 25.12 44.87 13.12
C GLY A 315 26.01 44.13 14.12
N THR A 316 25.46 43.13 14.79
CA THR A 316 26.15 42.37 15.85
C THR A 316 26.15 40.87 15.57
N SER A 317 27.31 40.23 15.69
CA SER A 317 27.47 38.77 15.69
C SER A 317 27.99 38.20 17.02
N ALA A 318 28.36 39.06 17.98
CA ALA A 318 28.89 38.66 19.29
C ALA A 318 27.92 37.72 20.02
N VAL A 319 28.41 36.63 20.62
CA VAL A 319 27.57 35.50 21.12
C VAL A 319 26.48 35.95 22.10
N GLY A 320 26.74 36.96 22.94
CA GLY A 320 25.77 37.50 23.91
C GLY A 320 24.76 38.49 23.34
N LEU A 321 24.93 38.92 22.08
CA LEU A 321 24.13 39.92 21.38
C LEU A 321 23.66 39.42 20.00
N ASN A 322 23.98 38.19 19.63
CA ASN A 322 23.77 37.66 18.28
C ASN A 322 22.29 37.32 18.07
N ASP A 323 21.70 37.90 17.04
CA ASP A 323 20.38 37.50 16.54
C ASP A 323 20.54 36.40 15.49
N ILE A 324 20.81 35.17 15.95
CA ILE A 324 20.99 34.01 15.08
C ILE A 324 19.65 33.60 14.46
N LYS A 325 19.64 33.45 13.14
CA LYS A 325 18.50 32.98 12.37
C LYS A 325 18.82 31.71 11.58
N THR A 326 17.79 30.90 11.40
CA THR A 326 17.83 29.70 10.55
C THR A 326 17.33 30.05 9.14
N THR A 327 18.12 29.69 8.13
CA THR A 327 17.81 29.87 6.70
C THR A 327 17.87 28.53 5.98
N PRO A 328 17.33 28.42 4.75
CA PRO A 328 17.38 27.17 3.97
C PRO A 328 18.80 26.62 3.75
N VAL A 329 19.82 27.48 3.64
CA VAL A 329 21.21 27.07 3.33
C VAL A 329 22.14 27.04 4.55
N SER A 330 21.78 27.70 5.65
CA SER A 330 22.58 27.76 6.88
C SER A 330 21.69 27.83 8.11
N SER A 331 22.00 27.00 9.11
CA SER A 331 21.28 26.97 10.39
C SER A 331 21.72 28.06 11.38
N ASN A 332 22.82 28.76 11.10
CA ASN A 332 23.38 29.78 11.98
C ASN A 332 23.81 31.01 11.16
N MET A 333 22.86 31.84 10.76
CA MET A 333 23.11 33.08 10.02
C MET A 333 22.78 34.30 10.90
N PRO A 334 23.72 35.24 11.11
CA PRO A 334 23.42 36.50 11.81
C PRO A 334 22.31 37.29 11.10
N GLY A 335 21.39 37.90 11.85
CA GLY A 335 20.27 38.68 11.30
C GLY A 335 20.69 39.74 10.27
N VAL A 336 21.77 40.48 10.56
CA VAL A 336 22.35 41.47 9.65
C VAL A 336 22.81 40.88 8.31
N GLU A 337 23.23 39.61 8.28
CA GLU A 337 23.62 38.94 7.04
C GLU A 337 22.39 38.68 6.14
N ILE A 338 21.20 38.49 6.70
CA ILE A 338 19.98 38.35 5.90
C ILE A 338 19.73 39.62 5.08
N HIS A 339 19.93 40.80 5.67
CA HIS A 339 19.85 42.06 4.95
C HIS A 339 20.88 42.17 3.83
N ALA A 340 22.10 41.68 4.05
CA ALA A 340 23.13 41.60 3.01
C ALA A 340 22.71 40.64 1.87
N GLN A 341 22.16 39.46 2.20
CA GLN A 341 21.69 38.47 1.23
C GLN A 341 20.54 39.03 0.38
N VAL A 342 19.61 39.78 0.98
CA VAL A 342 18.54 40.49 0.26
C VAL A 342 19.12 41.51 -0.72
N LEU A 343 20.00 42.39 -0.27
CA LEU A 343 20.63 43.42 -1.10
C LEU A 343 21.41 42.79 -2.26
N GLU A 344 22.23 41.79 -2.00
CA GLU A 344 22.99 41.09 -3.04
C GLU A 344 22.08 40.37 -4.03
N SER A 345 21.02 39.70 -3.56
CA SER A 345 20.04 39.02 -4.41
C SER A 345 19.35 40.00 -5.35
N VAL A 346 18.97 41.19 -4.86
CA VAL A 346 18.32 42.22 -5.68
C VAL A 346 19.31 42.85 -6.67
N LEU A 347 20.51 43.23 -6.21
CA LEU A 347 21.52 43.90 -7.04
C LEU A 347 22.10 42.99 -8.13
N SER A 348 22.16 41.67 -7.88
CA SER A 348 22.59 40.70 -8.89
C SER A 348 21.47 40.27 -9.86
N GLY A 349 20.23 40.72 -9.64
CA GLY A 349 19.06 40.28 -10.41
C GLY A 349 18.69 38.81 -10.17
N ALA A 350 19.32 38.13 -9.20
CA ALA A 350 19.14 36.72 -8.91
C ALA A 350 17.95 36.44 -7.97
N VAL A 351 16.90 37.26 -8.05
CA VAL A 351 15.74 37.19 -7.16
C VAL A 351 14.86 35.98 -7.50
N ILE A 352 14.44 35.25 -6.48
CA ILE A 352 13.44 34.19 -6.62
C ILE A 352 12.05 34.79 -6.52
N SER A 353 11.09 34.26 -7.29
CA SER A 353 9.68 34.62 -7.13
C SER A 353 8.76 33.41 -7.21
N GLN A 354 7.66 33.48 -6.46
CA GLN A 354 6.54 32.56 -6.61
C GLN A 354 5.37 33.37 -7.19
N PRO A 355 5.11 33.28 -8.51
CA PRO A 355 4.06 34.07 -9.13
C PRO A 355 2.68 33.80 -8.53
N ASN A 356 1.84 34.84 -8.38
CA ASN A 356 0.49 34.69 -7.82
C ASN A 356 -0.39 33.70 -8.62
N TYR A 357 -0.15 33.57 -9.93
CA TYR A 357 -0.87 32.62 -10.80
C TYR A 357 -0.33 31.18 -10.71
N ALA A 358 0.78 30.93 -10.01
CA ALA A 358 1.37 29.60 -9.88
C ALA A 358 0.36 28.61 -9.28
N LEU A 359 -0.41 29.03 -8.26
CA LEU A 359 -1.48 28.23 -7.68
C LEU A 359 -2.48 27.71 -8.72
N GLY A 360 -2.88 28.56 -9.67
CA GLY A 360 -3.82 28.19 -10.74
C GLY A 360 -3.21 27.22 -11.74
N VAL A 361 -1.94 27.45 -12.13
CA VAL A 361 -1.19 26.54 -13.01
C VAL A 361 -1.01 25.17 -12.38
N GLU A 362 -0.63 25.12 -11.10
CA GLU A 362 -0.46 23.88 -10.34
C GLU A 362 -1.78 23.10 -10.22
N LEU A 363 -2.88 23.78 -9.94
CA LEU A 363 -4.21 23.16 -9.86
C LEU A 363 -4.66 22.60 -11.21
N LEU A 364 -4.51 23.39 -12.28
CA LEU A 364 -4.82 22.94 -13.65
C LEU A 364 -3.95 21.75 -14.06
N ALA A 365 -2.66 21.77 -13.75
CA ALA A 365 -1.76 20.66 -13.99
C ALA A 365 -2.25 19.40 -13.26
N ALA A 366 -2.53 19.48 -11.95
CA ALA A 366 -3.04 18.35 -11.18
C ALA A 366 -4.35 17.78 -11.75
N LEU A 367 -5.27 18.64 -12.19
CA LEU A 367 -6.55 18.24 -12.79
C LEU A 367 -6.37 17.57 -14.15
N ILE A 368 -5.64 18.19 -15.07
CA ILE A 368 -5.40 17.67 -16.42
C ILE A 368 -4.69 16.33 -16.33
N ILE A 369 -3.61 16.28 -15.57
CA ILE A 369 -2.81 15.06 -15.41
C ILE A 369 -3.61 13.97 -14.71
N GLY A 370 -4.30 14.30 -13.61
CA GLY A 370 -5.14 13.35 -12.89
C GLY A 370 -6.21 12.75 -13.80
N LEU A 371 -6.81 13.55 -14.67
CA LEU A 371 -7.78 13.09 -15.66
C LEU A 371 -7.13 12.16 -16.71
N LEU A 372 -5.95 12.53 -17.24
CA LEU A 372 -5.20 11.67 -18.16
C LEU A 372 -4.88 10.31 -17.53
N VAL A 373 -4.41 10.29 -16.28
CA VAL A 373 -4.15 9.06 -15.52
C VAL A 373 -5.44 8.21 -15.41
N ILE A 374 -6.57 8.81 -15.05
CA ILE A 374 -7.86 8.09 -14.92
C ILE A 374 -8.34 7.49 -16.26
N ILE A 375 -8.13 8.19 -17.36
CA ILE A 375 -8.56 7.77 -18.70
C ILE A 375 -7.69 6.64 -19.25
N PHE A 376 -6.36 6.82 -19.24
CA PHE A 376 -5.42 5.96 -19.96
C PHE A 376 -4.94 4.74 -19.16
N THR A 377 -4.91 4.82 -17.82
CA THR A 377 -4.39 3.74 -16.95
C THR A 377 -5.06 2.37 -17.18
N PRO A 378 -6.40 2.25 -17.29
CA PRO A 378 -7.06 0.93 -17.34
C PRO A 378 -6.77 0.08 -18.58
N ASN A 379 -6.12 0.66 -19.61
CA ASN A 379 -5.83 0.00 -20.87
C ASN A 379 -4.38 -0.53 -20.94
N LEU A 380 -3.57 -0.27 -19.92
CA LEU A 380 -2.15 -0.61 -19.88
C LEU A 380 -1.91 -1.77 -18.91
N GLY A 381 -0.98 -2.66 -19.26
CA GLY A 381 -0.53 -3.73 -18.36
C GLY A 381 0.29 -3.18 -17.17
N PRO A 382 0.47 -3.96 -16.08
CA PRO A 382 1.08 -3.49 -14.83
C PRO A 382 2.48 -2.87 -14.99
N VAL A 383 3.36 -3.48 -15.80
CA VAL A 383 4.73 -2.98 -16.03
C VAL A 383 4.72 -1.64 -16.77
N ARG A 384 3.89 -1.52 -17.81
CA ARG A 384 3.75 -0.27 -18.59
C ARG A 384 3.20 0.86 -17.74
N LEU A 385 2.33 0.55 -16.78
CA LEU A 385 1.82 1.53 -15.84
C LEU A 385 2.93 2.08 -14.94
N VAL A 386 3.76 1.20 -14.35
CA VAL A 386 4.85 1.63 -13.46
C VAL A 386 5.84 2.52 -14.21
N LEU A 387 6.21 2.14 -15.43
CA LEU A 387 7.09 2.95 -16.28
C LEU A 387 6.46 4.31 -16.64
N ALA A 388 5.17 4.34 -16.97
CA ALA A 388 4.46 5.58 -17.27
C ALA A 388 4.40 6.51 -16.04
N GLY A 389 4.11 5.96 -14.85
CA GLY A 389 4.10 6.72 -13.60
C GLY A 389 5.47 7.30 -13.24
N ALA A 390 6.53 6.51 -13.36
CA ALA A 390 7.90 6.96 -13.09
C ALA A 390 8.35 8.04 -14.08
N THR A 391 8.10 7.84 -15.37
CA THR A 391 8.39 8.83 -16.42
C THR A 391 7.65 10.14 -16.16
N PHE A 392 6.38 10.04 -15.78
CA PHE A 392 5.56 11.19 -15.47
C PHE A 392 6.07 11.97 -14.26
N ALA A 393 6.45 11.27 -13.18
CA ALA A 393 7.06 11.88 -12.01
C ALA A 393 8.38 12.61 -12.35
N ALA A 394 9.23 11.98 -13.16
CA ALA A 394 10.49 12.58 -13.61
C ALA A 394 10.27 13.86 -14.43
N ILE A 395 9.27 13.88 -15.31
CA ILE A 395 8.90 15.07 -16.09
C ILE A 395 8.46 16.20 -15.17
N LEU A 396 7.56 15.94 -14.21
CA LEU A 396 7.08 16.99 -13.29
C LEU A 396 8.21 17.61 -12.47
N ILE A 397 9.08 16.77 -11.91
CA ILE A 397 10.24 17.22 -11.13
C ILE A 397 11.20 18.00 -12.03
N GLY A 398 11.49 17.50 -13.23
CA GLY A 398 12.37 18.15 -14.20
C GLY A 398 11.85 19.51 -14.67
N VAL A 399 10.54 19.64 -14.91
CA VAL A 399 9.91 20.92 -15.27
C VAL A 399 10.00 21.92 -14.12
N SER A 400 9.71 21.50 -12.89
CA SER A 400 9.87 22.34 -11.69
C SER A 400 11.30 22.87 -11.57
N TRP A 401 12.27 21.97 -11.68
CA TRP A 401 13.70 22.28 -11.63
C TRP A 401 14.12 23.24 -12.75
N PHE A 402 13.66 23.01 -13.97
CA PHE A 402 13.93 23.88 -15.11
C PHE A 402 13.44 25.32 -14.89
N PHE A 403 12.21 25.49 -14.39
CA PHE A 403 11.68 26.82 -14.07
C PHE A 403 12.47 27.53 -12.97
N TYR A 404 12.95 26.78 -11.98
CA TYR A 404 13.80 27.32 -10.93
C TYR A 404 15.17 27.77 -11.48
N VAL A 405 15.89 26.92 -12.21
CA VAL A 405 17.25 27.24 -12.70
C VAL A 405 17.21 28.36 -13.75
N GLN A 406 16.28 28.30 -14.71
CA GLN A 406 16.23 29.21 -15.85
C GLN A 406 15.53 30.55 -15.53
N TYR A 407 14.43 30.51 -14.78
CA TYR A 407 13.58 31.70 -14.56
C TYR A 407 13.48 32.12 -13.09
N ARG A 408 14.09 31.37 -12.16
CA ARG A 408 14.00 31.61 -10.71
C ARG A 408 12.56 31.63 -10.20
N TYR A 409 11.70 30.83 -10.84
CA TYR A 409 10.31 30.65 -10.44
C TYR A 409 10.13 29.40 -9.60
N LEU A 410 9.47 29.55 -8.45
CA LEU A 410 9.07 28.44 -7.59
C LEU A 410 7.67 27.98 -7.98
N ILE A 411 7.58 26.87 -8.71
CA ILE A 411 6.31 26.22 -9.08
C ILE A 411 6.25 24.86 -8.38
N ASP A 412 5.22 24.66 -7.56
CA ASP A 412 5.06 23.44 -6.76
C ASP A 412 4.43 22.31 -7.56
N PHE A 413 5.28 21.40 -8.06
CA PHE A 413 4.82 20.17 -8.69
C PHE A 413 4.72 18.98 -7.73
N THR A 414 5.08 19.16 -6.45
CA THR A 414 4.93 18.13 -5.41
C THR A 414 3.47 17.78 -5.23
N TYR A 415 2.60 18.78 -5.26
CA TYR A 415 1.18 18.59 -5.10
C TYR A 415 0.52 17.82 -6.28
N PRO A 416 0.69 18.24 -7.56
CA PRO A 416 0.30 17.42 -8.71
C PRO A 416 0.88 16.01 -8.66
N LEU A 417 2.14 15.84 -8.26
CA LEU A 417 2.78 14.53 -8.15
C LEU A 417 2.11 13.63 -7.10
N LEU A 418 1.88 14.13 -5.88
CA LEU A 418 1.25 13.35 -4.82
C LEU A 418 -0.20 12.98 -5.14
N SER A 419 -0.99 13.95 -5.60
CA SER A 419 -2.40 13.72 -5.95
C SER A 419 -2.55 12.68 -7.06
N THR A 420 -1.72 12.79 -8.11
CA THR A 420 -1.75 11.85 -9.24
C THR A 420 -1.19 10.48 -8.87
N THR A 421 -0.16 10.42 -8.03
CA THR A 421 0.36 9.15 -7.47
C THR A 421 -0.69 8.45 -6.61
N ALA A 422 -1.44 9.17 -5.77
CA ALA A 422 -2.51 8.58 -4.97
C ALA A 422 -3.65 8.04 -5.83
N ILE A 423 -4.06 8.78 -6.87
CA ILE A 423 -5.02 8.33 -7.88
C ILE A 423 -4.50 7.07 -8.59
N TYR A 424 -3.23 7.09 -8.99
CA TYR A 424 -2.58 5.99 -9.69
C TYR A 424 -2.51 4.71 -8.83
N LEU A 425 -2.08 4.80 -7.56
CA LEU A 425 -2.07 3.68 -6.62
C LEU A 425 -3.47 3.11 -6.40
N THR A 426 -4.48 3.98 -6.34
CA THR A 426 -5.88 3.58 -6.21
C THR A 426 -6.35 2.76 -7.42
N LEU A 427 -5.97 3.17 -8.64
CA LEU A 427 -6.30 2.46 -9.87
C LEU A 427 -5.58 1.10 -9.97
N ILE A 428 -4.30 1.03 -9.56
CA ILE A 428 -3.57 -0.24 -9.48
C ILE A 428 -4.26 -1.18 -8.51
N PHE A 429 -4.56 -0.72 -7.29
CA PHE A 429 -5.21 -1.54 -6.27
C PHE A 429 -6.56 -2.07 -6.75
N ALA A 430 -7.38 -1.21 -7.36
CA ALA A 430 -8.67 -1.62 -7.91
C ALA A 430 -8.52 -2.65 -9.05
N SER A 431 -7.50 -2.50 -9.90
CA SER A 431 -7.21 -3.44 -10.99
C SER A 431 -6.75 -4.79 -10.44
N PHE A 432 -5.89 -4.79 -9.43
CA PHE A 432 -5.42 -5.98 -8.73
C PHE A 432 -6.58 -6.72 -8.05
N VAL A 433 -7.42 -6.02 -7.29
CA VAL A 433 -8.60 -6.63 -6.64
C VAL A 433 -9.55 -7.24 -7.67
N ARG A 434 -9.75 -6.57 -8.82
CA ARG A 434 -10.57 -7.11 -9.92
C ARG A 434 -9.97 -8.39 -10.49
N GLU A 435 -8.66 -8.42 -10.72
CA GLU A 435 -7.96 -9.60 -11.24
C GLU A 435 -8.00 -10.76 -10.24
N GLN A 436 -7.80 -10.51 -8.94
CA GLN A 436 -7.91 -11.53 -7.90
C GLN A 436 -9.32 -12.12 -7.79
N ARG A 437 -10.37 -11.28 -7.85
CA ARG A 437 -11.76 -11.75 -7.84
C ARG A 437 -12.07 -12.64 -9.04
N GLN A 438 -11.58 -12.27 -10.22
CA GLN A 438 -11.72 -13.11 -11.42
C GLN A 438 -11.03 -14.46 -11.24
N ARG A 439 -9.80 -14.49 -10.69
CA ARG A 439 -9.08 -15.74 -10.42
C ARG A 439 -9.83 -16.65 -9.44
N VAL A 440 -10.34 -16.10 -8.33
CA VAL A 440 -11.11 -16.88 -7.34
C VAL A 440 -12.41 -17.41 -7.93
N GLN A 441 -13.13 -16.58 -8.70
CA GLN A 441 -14.38 -16.99 -9.35
C GLN A 441 -14.13 -18.11 -10.37
N ILE A 442 -13.07 -18.00 -11.16
CA ILE A 442 -12.66 -19.06 -12.09
C ILE A 442 -12.33 -20.35 -11.33
N ARG A 443 -11.53 -20.29 -10.26
CA ARG A 443 -11.20 -21.46 -9.41
C ARG A 443 -12.45 -22.13 -8.83
N GLY A 444 -13.39 -21.35 -8.31
CA GLY A 444 -14.65 -21.85 -7.75
C GLY A 444 -15.55 -22.53 -8.79
N MET A 445 -15.56 -22.02 -10.03
CA MET A 445 -16.29 -22.67 -11.12
C MET A 445 -15.63 -23.99 -11.54
N PHE A 446 -14.29 -24.08 -11.58
CA PHE A 446 -13.58 -25.33 -11.91
C PHE A 446 -13.73 -26.42 -10.83
N ALA A 447 -13.83 -26.06 -9.55
CA ALA A 447 -14.03 -27.00 -8.44
C ALA A 447 -15.39 -27.72 -8.42
N GLN A 448 -16.37 -27.24 -9.19
CA GLN A 448 -17.66 -27.91 -9.34
C GLN A 448 -17.66 -29.00 -10.42
N TYR A 449 -16.63 -29.03 -11.27
CA TYR A 449 -16.54 -29.96 -12.40
C TYR A 449 -15.34 -30.91 -12.32
N MET A 450 -14.46 -30.75 -11.32
CA MET A 450 -13.29 -31.59 -11.05
C MET A 450 -13.11 -31.73 -9.54
N SER A 451 -12.52 -32.84 -9.07
CA SER A 451 -12.30 -33.01 -7.62
C SER A 451 -11.44 -31.85 -7.06
N PRO A 452 -11.70 -31.38 -5.82
CA PRO A 452 -10.97 -30.25 -5.23
C PRO A 452 -9.45 -30.46 -5.24
N VAL A 453 -9.01 -31.72 -5.08
CA VAL A 453 -7.61 -32.15 -5.10
C VAL A 453 -6.98 -31.89 -6.48
N LEU A 454 -7.70 -32.18 -7.57
CA LEU A 454 -7.22 -31.95 -8.94
C LEU A 454 -7.15 -30.47 -9.29
N VAL A 455 -8.10 -29.65 -8.81
CA VAL A 455 -8.10 -28.19 -9.01
C VAL A 455 -6.93 -27.52 -8.27
N GLU A 456 -6.63 -27.98 -7.06
CA GLU A 456 -5.51 -27.46 -6.28
C GLU A 456 -4.16 -27.81 -6.91
N GLN A 457 -4.01 -29.05 -7.39
CA GLN A 457 -2.81 -29.44 -8.15
C GLN A 457 -2.68 -28.69 -9.48
N LEU A 458 -3.77 -28.53 -10.24
CA LEU A 458 -3.78 -27.75 -11.48
C LEU A 458 -3.36 -26.29 -11.26
N ALA A 459 -3.77 -25.70 -10.13
CA ALA A 459 -3.39 -24.35 -9.77
C ALA A 459 -1.91 -24.23 -9.37
N GLN A 460 -1.34 -25.28 -8.77
CA GLN A 460 0.06 -25.29 -8.29
C GLN A 460 1.07 -25.77 -9.34
N SER A 461 0.68 -26.68 -10.23
CA SER A 461 1.57 -27.31 -11.21
C SER A 461 0.80 -27.76 -12.45
N PRO A 462 0.48 -26.84 -13.38
CA PRO A 462 -0.25 -27.17 -14.61
C PRO A 462 0.45 -28.22 -15.48
N GLU A 463 1.78 -28.31 -15.36
CA GLU A 463 2.65 -29.15 -16.19
C GLU A 463 2.60 -30.64 -15.84
N LYS A 464 2.12 -30.99 -14.63
CA LYS A 464 1.91 -32.39 -14.23
C LYS A 464 0.71 -33.05 -14.91
N LEU A 465 -0.15 -32.26 -15.58
CA LEU A 465 -1.27 -32.78 -16.35
C LEU A 465 -0.80 -33.25 -17.73
N VAL A 466 0.03 -34.30 -17.75
CA VAL A 466 0.51 -34.89 -19.00
C VAL A 466 -0.67 -35.57 -19.72
N LEU A 467 -0.79 -35.32 -21.02
CA LEU A 467 -1.88 -35.83 -21.87
C LEU A 467 -1.79 -37.33 -22.21
N GLY A 468 -0.81 -38.04 -21.65
CA GLY A 468 -0.62 -39.48 -21.79
C GLY A 468 -1.05 -40.20 -20.53
N GLY A 469 -1.73 -41.33 -20.67
CA GLY A 469 -2.06 -42.19 -19.53
C GLY A 469 -0.79 -42.79 -18.92
N GLU A 470 -0.76 -42.91 -17.60
CA GLU A 470 0.27 -43.60 -16.83
C GLU A 470 -0.19 -45.02 -16.52
N GLU A 471 0.65 -46.01 -16.77
CA GLU A 471 0.43 -47.37 -16.27
C GLU A 471 0.73 -47.42 -14.77
N ARG A 472 -0.26 -47.81 -14.00
CA ARG A 472 -0.20 -47.74 -12.54
C ARG A 472 -0.96 -48.87 -11.88
N GLU A 473 -0.39 -49.43 -10.81
CA GLU A 473 -1.11 -50.37 -9.97
C GLU A 473 -2.07 -49.61 -9.06
N MET A 474 -3.35 -49.97 -9.10
CA MET A 474 -4.42 -49.29 -8.38
C MET A 474 -5.43 -50.31 -7.89
N THR A 475 -6.16 -49.95 -6.83
CA THR A 475 -7.37 -50.67 -6.44
C THR A 475 -8.57 -49.96 -7.04
N ILE A 476 -9.41 -50.71 -7.75
CA ILE A 476 -10.61 -50.21 -8.41
C ILE A 476 -11.84 -50.75 -7.68
N MET A 477 -12.82 -49.88 -7.46
CA MET A 477 -14.12 -50.21 -6.89
C MET A 477 -15.24 -49.89 -7.88
N PHE A 478 -16.15 -50.85 -8.01
CA PHE A 478 -17.49 -50.60 -8.51
C PHE A 478 -18.48 -50.88 -7.39
N SER A 479 -19.47 -50.01 -7.25
CA SER A 479 -20.62 -50.25 -6.37
C SER A 479 -21.90 -49.97 -7.14
N ASP A 480 -22.91 -50.82 -6.99
CA ASP A 480 -24.22 -50.64 -7.63
C ASP A 480 -25.37 -50.91 -6.65
N VAL A 481 -26.51 -50.25 -6.84
CA VAL A 481 -27.67 -50.39 -5.97
C VAL A 481 -28.52 -51.60 -6.39
N ARG A 482 -28.69 -52.53 -5.46
CA ARG A 482 -29.49 -53.74 -5.68
C ARG A 482 -30.96 -53.38 -5.86
N GLY A 483 -31.51 -53.78 -7.01
CA GLY A 483 -32.93 -53.61 -7.30
C GLY A 483 -33.35 -52.16 -7.55
N PHE A 484 -32.41 -51.28 -7.92
CA PHE A 484 -32.69 -49.86 -8.15
C PHE A 484 -33.79 -49.61 -9.16
N THR A 485 -33.92 -50.44 -10.21
CA THR A 485 -35.04 -50.33 -11.16
C THR A 485 -36.40 -50.34 -10.44
N THR A 486 -36.60 -51.28 -9.52
CA THR A 486 -37.82 -51.37 -8.70
C THR A 486 -37.99 -50.14 -7.81
N ILE A 487 -36.89 -49.62 -7.25
CA ILE A 487 -36.93 -48.39 -6.43
C ILE A 487 -37.31 -47.19 -7.31
N SER A 488 -36.70 -47.03 -8.49
CA SER A 488 -36.99 -45.92 -9.40
C SER A 488 -38.43 -45.93 -9.91
N GLU A 489 -39.04 -47.11 -10.07
CA GLU A 489 -40.44 -47.26 -10.46
C GLU A 489 -41.40 -46.69 -9.41
N THR A 490 -41.08 -46.77 -8.11
CA THR A 490 -41.94 -46.16 -7.07
C THR A 490 -41.92 -44.62 -7.13
N TYR A 491 -40.91 -44.02 -7.75
CA TYR A 491 -40.78 -42.57 -7.96
C TYR A 491 -41.21 -42.09 -9.36
N LYS A 492 -41.88 -42.93 -10.16
CA LYS A 492 -42.29 -42.58 -11.55
C LYS A 492 -43.08 -41.26 -11.66
N HIS A 493 -43.82 -40.89 -10.62
CA HIS A 493 -44.61 -39.65 -10.55
C HIS A 493 -43.93 -38.53 -9.75
N ASP A 494 -42.73 -38.76 -9.22
CA ASP A 494 -41.93 -37.77 -8.48
C ASP A 494 -40.43 -37.83 -8.84
N PRO A 495 -40.03 -37.29 -10.00
CA PRO A 495 -38.63 -37.24 -10.40
C PRO A 495 -37.74 -36.41 -9.46
N GLN A 496 -38.30 -35.43 -8.75
CA GLN A 496 -37.54 -34.61 -7.80
C GLN A 496 -37.22 -35.41 -6.53
N GLY A 497 -38.17 -36.21 -6.04
CA GLY A 497 -37.94 -37.17 -4.95
C GLY A 497 -36.87 -38.21 -5.30
N LEU A 498 -36.82 -38.70 -6.54
CA LEU A 498 -35.76 -39.61 -6.99
C LEU A 498 -34.38 -38.94 -6.98
N ILE A 499 -34.27 -37.69 -7.44
CA ILE A 499 -33.01 -36.93 -7.39
C ILE A 499 -32.58 -36.67 -5.95
N ALA A 500 -33.52 -36.30 -5.06
CA ALA A 500 -33.25 -36.11 -3.65
C ALA A 500 -32.76 -37.40 -2.98
N LEU A 501 -33.39 -38.54 -3.32
CA LEU A 501 -32.97 -39.86 -2.86
C LEU A 501 -31.56 -40.20 -3.34
N MET A 502 -31.28 -40.00 -4.63
CA MET A 502 -29.96 -40.22 -5.23
C MET A 502 -28.89 -39.38 -4.51
N ASN A 503 -29.14 -38.09 -4.28
CA ASN A 503 -28.19 -37.24 -3.57
C ASN A 503 -28.00 -37.66 -2.11
N ARG A 504 -29.08 -38.05 -1.41
CA ARG A 504 -29.03 -38.51 -0.01
C ARG A 504 -28.28 -39.83 0.15
N PHE A 505 -28.28 -40.66 -0.89
CA PHE A 505 -27.51 -41.89 -0.96
C PHE A 505 -26.06 -41.66 -1.41
N LEU A 506 -25.82 -40.95 -2.52
CA LEU A 506 -24.49 -40.77 -3.09
C LEU A 506 -23.58 -39.89 -2.24
N THR A 507 -24.11 -38.87 -1.56
CA THR A 507 -23.29 -37.93 -0.76
C THR A 507 -22.50 -38.62 0.34
N PRO A 508 -23.12 -39.37 1.28
CA PRO A 508 -22.36 -40.01 2.36
C PRO A 508 -21.37 -41.08 1.86
N LEU A 509 -21.66 -41.74 0.73
CA LEU A 509 -20.71 -42.70 0.13
C LEU A 509 -19.53 -42.00 -0.53
N THR A 510 -19.79 -40.88 -1.18
CA THR A 510 -18.76 -40.01 -1.75
C THR A 510 -17.81 -39.53 -0.67
N ASP A 511 -18.35 -39.07 0.46
CA ASP A 511 -17.56 -38.62 1.60
C ASP A 511 -16.65 -39.74 2.13
N VAL A 512 -17.19 -40.96 2.31
CA VAL A 512 -16.40 -42.13 2.75
C VAL A 512 -15.26 -42.44 1.77
N ILE A 513 -15.54 -42.46 0.46
CA ILE A 513 -14.51 -42.75 -0.55
C ILE A 513 -13.39 -41.70 -0.47
N ILE A 514 -13.74 -40.42 -0.38
CA ILE A 514 -12.77 -39.32 -0.31
C ILE A 514 -11.98 -39.35 1.01
N ASP A 515 -12.65 -39.60 2.14
CA ASP A 515 -12.02 -39.70 3.47
C ASP A 515 -11.01 -40.85 3.53
N GLN A 516 -11.28 -41.94 2.80
CA GLN A 516 -10.35 -43.05 2.61
C GLN A 516 -9.42 -42.85 1.40
N LYS A 517 -9.14 -41.61 0.97
CA LYS A 517 -8.19 -41.26 -0.11
C LYS A 517 -8.55 -41.79 -1.51
N GLY A 518 -9.79 -42.22 -1.73
CA GLY A 518 -10.27 -42.67 -3.02
C GLY A 518 -10.60 -41.51 -3.95
N TYR A 519 -10.44 -41.75 -5.25
CA TYR A 519 -10.84 -40.85 -6.31
C TYR A 519 -12.09 -41.38 -7.00
N ILE A 520 -13.15 -40.55 -7.10
CA ILE A 520 -14.37 -40.90 -7.81
C ILE A 520 -14.19 -40.57 -9.28
N ASP A 521 -14.20 -41.59 -10.13
CA ASP A 521 -14.11 -41.43 -11.59
C ASP A 521 -15.42 -40.86 -12.12
N LYS A 522 -16.53 -41.57 -11.88
CA LYS A 522 -17.85 -41.18 -12.35
C LYS A 522 -18.98 -41.90 -11.62
N TYR A 523 -20.16 -41.30 -11.71
CA TYR A 523 -21.44 -41.96 -11.42
C TYR A 523 -22.03 -42.50 -12.73
N MET A 524 -22.50 -43.74 -12.71
CA MET A 524 -23.14 -44.41 -13.84
C MET A 524 -24.56 -44.83 -13.47
N GLY A 525 -25.48 -43.86 -13.44
CA GLY A 525 -26.81 -44.09 -12.88
C GLY A 525 -26.74 -44.19 -11.35
N ASP A 526 -27.06 -45.35 -10.83
CA ASP A 526 -26.97 -45.76 -9.42
C ASP A 526 -25.62 -46.36 -9.03
N ALA A 527 -24.75 -46.62 -10.00
CA ALA A 527 -23.42 -47.15 -9.75
C ALA A 527 -22.36 -46.07 -9.50
N ILE A 528 -21.43 -46.36 -8.59
CA ILE A 528 -20.24 -45.55 -8.29
C ILE A 528 -19.00 -46.29 -8.79
N MET A 529 -18.18 -45.60 -9.59
CA MET A 529 -16.85 -46.06 -9.97
C MET A 529 -15.79 -45.19 -9.28
N ALA A 530 -14.92 -45.83 -8.50
CA ALA A 530 -13.83 -45.16 -7.80
C ALA A 530 -12.53 -45.97 -7.89
N PHE A 531 -11.39 -45.32 -7.67
CA PHE A 531 -10.09 -45.97 -7.60
C PHE A 531 -9.16 -45.28 -6.60
N TRP A 532 -8.16 -46.02 -6.13
CA TRP A 532 -7.13 -45.55 -5.20
C TRP A 532 -5.76 -45.63 -5.84
N ASN A 533 -4.78 -44.97 -5.21
CA ASN A 533 -3.42 -44.83 -5.72
C ASN A 533 -3.35 -44.09 -7.07
N ALA A 534 -4.24 -43.14 -7.35
CA ALA A 534 -4.11 -42.15 -8.40
C ALA A 534 -5.12 -40.99 -8.16
N PRO A 535 -4.79 -39.72 -8.47
CA PRO A 535 -3.51 -39.22 -8.98
C PRO A 535 -2.41 -39.13 -7.91
N LEU A 536 -2.72 -39.40 -6.65
CA LEU A 536 -1.77 -39.37 -5.54
C LEU A 536 -1.31 -40.78 -5.19
N ASP A 537 -0.04 -40.89 -4.79
CA ASP A 537 0.56 -42.12 -4.27
C ASP A 537 -0.08 -42.50 -2.94
N ASP A 538 -0.56 -43.74 -2.85
CA ASP A 538 -1.14 -44.32 -1.65
C ASP A 538 -0.64 -45.75 -1.48
N ALA A 539 0.34 -45.96 -0.60
CA ALA A 539 0.96 -47.26 -0.40
C ALA A 539 0.05 -48.30 0.30
N GLU A 540 -1.08 -47.86 0.87
CA GLU A 540 -2.08 -48.75 1.51
C GLU A 540 -3.40 -48.75 0.74
N HIS A 541 -3.35 -48.53 -0.58
CA HIS A 541 -4.55 -48.33 -1.41
C HIS A 541 -5.55 -49.49 -1.37
N GLU A 542 -5.09 -50.74 -1.24
CA GLU A 542 -5.95 -51.91 -1.11
C GLU A 542 -6.71 -51.90 0.21
N VAL A 543 -6.03 -51.55 1.30
CA VAL A 543 -6.63 -51.48 2.65
C VAL A 543 -7.63 -50.34 2.70
N ASN A 544 -7.27 -49.16 2.19
CA ASN A 544 -8.14 -47.98 2.18
C ASN A 544 -9.41 -48.23 1.36
N ALA A 545 -9.31 -48.93 0.22
CA ALA A 545 -10.46 -49.31 -0.57
C ALA A 545 -11.38 -50.33 0.15
N CYS A 546 -10.80 -51.33 0.82
CA CYS A 546 -11.56 -52.28 1.65
C CYS A 546 -12.26 -51.59 2.83
N GLU A 547 -11.58 -50.65 3.50
CA GLU A 547 -12.13 -49.88 4.60
C GLU A 547 -13.26 -48.96 4.13
N ALA A 548 -13.10 -48.32 2.96
CA ALA A 548 -14.15 -47.54 2.33
C ALA A 548 -15.39 -48.40 2.04
N ALA A 549 -15.20 -49.60 1.50
CA ALA A 549 -16.31 -50.50 1.20
C ALA A 549 -17.11 -50.90 2.45
N ILE A 550 -16.46 -51.18 3.58
CA ILE A 550 -17.14 -51.47 4.84
C ILE A 550 -17.87 -50.23 5.37
N GLN A 551 -17.21 -49.07 5.40
CA GLN A 551 -17.83 -47.83 5.87
C GLN A 551 -19.00 -47.40 4.98
N MET A 552 -18.95 -47.68 3.68
CA MET A 552 -20.08 -47.46 2.76
C MET A 552 -21.30 -48.28 3.18
N LEU A 553 -21.15 -49.56 3.54
CA LEU A 553 -22.25 -50.36 4.07
C LEU A 553 -22.81 -49.79 5.38
N GLU A 554 -21.94 -49.36 6.31
CA GLU A 554 -22.34 -48.76 7.58
C GLU A 554 -23.14 -47.45 7.36
N LYS A 555 -22.73 -46.61 6.40
CA LYS A 555 -23.45 -45.39 6.04
C LYS A 555 -24.79 -45.69 5.39
N ILE A 556 -24.88 -46.72 4.55
CA ILE A 556 -26.14 -47.14 3.94
C ILE A 556 -27.11 -47.64 5.00
N ASP A 557 -26.63 -48.42 5.97
CA ASP A 557 -27.46 -48.88 7.07
C ASP A 557 -28.00 -47.72 7.92
N ALA A 558 -27.19 -46.68 8.15
CA ALA A 558 -27.66 -45.46 8.80
C ALA A 558 -28.73 -44.73 7.97
N VAL A 559 -28.50 -44.56 6.66
CA VAL A 559 -29.49 -43.94 5.75
C VAL A 559 -30.78 -44.75 5.70
N ASN A 560 -30.70 -46.07 5.69
CA ASN A 560 -31.84 -46.97 5.72
C ASN A 560 -32.65 -46.83 7.01
N LYS A 561 -32.00 -46.78 8.18
CA LYS A 561 -32.67 -46.55 9.48
C LYS A 561 -33.42 -45.23 9.52
N ASP A 562 -32.78 -44.15 9.06
CA ASP A 562 -33.42 -42.83 8.99
C ASP A 562 -34.66 -42.86 8.09
N ARG A 563 -34.54 -43.51 6.93
CA ARG A 563 -35.64 -43.62 5.96
C ARG A 563 -36.77 -44.52 6.42
N GLU A 564 -36.45 -45.60 7.13
CA GLU A 564 -37.44 -46.48 7.73
C GLU A 564 -38.26 -45.70 8.77
N GLN A 565 -37.60 -44.89 9.61
CA GLN A 565 -38.28 -44.03 10.58
C GLN A 565 -39.16 -42.97 9.90
N GLU A 566 -38.65 -42.31 8.85
CA GLU A 566 -39.43 -41.34 8.07
C GLU A 566 -40.64 -41.99 7.39
N ALA A 567 -40.52 -43.24 6.95
CA ALA A 567 -41.62 -43.99 6.32
C ALA A 567 -42.73 -44.32 7.32
N ILE A 568 -42.36 -44.67 8.56
CA ILE A 568 -43.29 -44.87 9.68
C ILE A 568 -44.04 -43.56 9.98
N ASP A 569 -43.32 -42.43 10.04
CA ASP A 569 -43.90 -41.13 10.39
C ASP A 569 -44.72 -40.50 9.24
N GLY A 570 -44.33 -40.76 7.99
CA GLY A 570 -44.84 -40.10 6.78
C GLY A 570 -45.75 -40.94 5.90
N SER A 571 -46.02 -42.21 6.24
CA SER A 571 -46.86 -43.14 5.48
C SER A 571 -46.46 -43.31 4.01
N HIS A 572 -45.15 -43.46 3.74
CA HIS A 572 -44.62 -43.72 2.40
C HIS A 572 -43.99 -45.12 2.31
N VAL A 573 -43.89 -45.66 1.08
CA VAL A 573 -43.34 -46.99 0.84
C VAL A 573 -41.82 -46.97 1.04
N TYR A 574 -41.33 -47.75 2.01
CA TYR A 574 -39.91 -47.95 2.27
C TYR A 574 -39.41 -49.21 1.57
N ILE A 575 -38.36 -49.05 0.75
CA ILE A 575 -37.58 -50.14 0.19
C ILE A 575 -36.13 -49.91 0.63
N PRO A 576 -35.49 -50.86 1.34
CA PRO A 576 -34.13 -50.69 1.82
C PRO A 576 -33.15 -50.60 0.65
N LEU A 577 -32.23 -49.65 0.72
CA LEU A 577 -31.13 -49.52 -0.23
C LEU A 577 -30.07 -50.56 0.16
N ASN A 578 -29.73 -51.44 -0.77
CA ASN A 578 -28.61 -52.37 -0.58
C ASN A 578 -27.64 -52.16 -1.73
N VAL A 579 -26.35 -52.33 -1.49
CA VAL A 579 -25.33 -52.22 -2.56
C VAL A 579 -24.56 -53.52 -2.73
N GLY A 580 -24.19 -53.80 -3.97
CA GLY A 580 -23.06 -54.66 -4.30
C GLY A 580 -21.80 -53.81 -4.37
N ILE A 581 -20.67 -54.35 -3.92
CA ILE A 581 -19.35 -53.73 -4.06
C ILE A 581 -18.36 -54.77 -4.58
N GLY A 582 -17.68 -54.43 -5.68
CA GLY A 582 -16.61 -55.21 -6.28
C GLY A 582 -15.28 -54.48 -6.21
N LEU A 583 -14.26 -55.08 -5.61
CA LEU A 583 -12.91 -54.53 -5.53
C LEU A 583 -11.89 -55.40 -6.26
N ASN A 584 -11.02 -54.79 -7.06
CA ASN A 584 -9.89 -55.50 -7.63
C ASN A 584 -8.65 -54.62 -7.71
N THR A 585 -7.49 -55.22 -7.45
CA THR A 585 -6.20 -54.55 -7.51
C THR A 585 -5.38 -55.07 -8.69
N GLY A 586 -4.79 -54.16 -9.44
CA GLY A 586 -3.81 -54.50 -10.46
C GLY A 586 -3.48 -53.32 -11.37
N ILE A 587 -2.74 -53.58 -12.43
CA ILE A 587 -2.27 -52.55 -13.35
C ILE A 587 -3.44 -52.04 -14.21
N GLY A 588 -3.60 -50.72 -14.25
CA GLY A 588 -4.49 -50.00 -15.15
C GLY A 588 -3.80 -48.77 -15.74
N VAL A 589 -4.32 -48.28 -16.86
CA VAL A 589 -3.87 -47.03 -17.49
C VAL A 589 -4.78 -45.91 -17.00
N VAL A 590 -4.24 -44.98 -16.21
CA VAL A 590 -4.97 -43.81 -15.69
C VAL A 590 -4.53 -42.54 -16.41
N GLY A 591 -5.48 -41.69 -16.81
CA GLY A 591 -5.16 -40.43 -17.47
C GLY A 591 -6.38 -39.69 -17.99
N ASN A 592 -6.13 -38.61 -18.73
CA ASN A 592 -7.19 -37.85 -19.39
C ASN A 592 -7.73 -38.60 -20.62
N MET A 593 -8.93 -39.14 -20.49
CA MET A 593 -9.62 -39.92 -21.53
C MET A 593 -10.81 -39.13 -22.09
N GLY A 594 -11.05 -39.19 -23.41
CA GLY A 594 -12.19 -38.55 -24.06
C GLY A 594 -11.83 -37.88 -25.40
N SER A 595 -12.68 -36.97 -25.87
CA SER A 595 -12.42 -36.18 -27.08
C SER A 595 -11.67 -34.89 -26.75
N ASP A 596 -11.15 -34.19 -27.76
CA ASP A 596 -10.50 -32.88 -27.57
C ASP A 596 -11.42 -31.84 -26.89
N LEU A 597 -12.74 -32.03 -27.00
CA LEU A 597 -13.76 -31.15 -26.43
C LEU A 597 -14.22 -31.57 -25.03
N LYS A 598 -14.06 -32.84 -24.65
CA LYS A 598 -14.49 -33.36 -23.35
C LYS A 598 -13.54 -34.45 -22.87
N LYS A 599 -12.71 -34.10 -21.88
CA LYS A 599 -11.74 -35.00 -21.25
C LYS A 599 -12.12 -35.23 -19.80
N ASN A 600 -12.07 -36.48 -19.36
CA ASN A 600 -12.26 -36.91 -17.97
C ASN A 600 -11.02 -37.67 -17.52
N TYR A 601 -10.55 -37.41 -16.31
CA TYR A 601 -9.50 -38.21 -15.70
C TYR A 601 -10.10 -39.55 -15.22
N SER A 602 -9.72 -40.65 -15.87
CA SER A 602 -10.37 -41.96 -15.75
C SER A 602 -9.36 -43.09 -15.93
N VAL A 603 -9.73 -44.30 -15.56
CA VAL A 603 -8.88 -45.51 -15.64
C VAL A 603 -9.45 -46.52 -16.64
N LEU A 604 -8.56 -47.18 -17.39
CA LEU A 604 -8.87 -48.29 -18.30
C LEU A 604 -7.95 -49.48 -18.02
N GLY A 605 -8.44 -50.69 -18.25
CA GLY A 605 -7.63 -51.91 -18.17
C GLY A 605 -8.43 -53.12 -17.76
N ASP A 606 -7.82 -54.30 -17.89
CA ASP A 606 -8.46 -55.56 -17.54
C ASP A 606 -8.81 -55.65 -16.04
N SER A 607 -8.00 -55.02 -15.18
CA SER A 607 -8.27 -54.94 -13.74
C SER A 607 -9.54 -54.15 -13.42
N VAL A 608 -9.89 -53.14 -14.22
CA VAL A 608 -11.13 -52.35 -14.10
C VAL A 608 -12.34 -53.23 -14.46
N ASN A 609 -12.24 -53.96 -15.57
CA ASN A 609 -13.30 -54.86 -16.02
C ASN A 609 -13.55 -55.99 -15.01
N LEU A 610 -12.50 -56.50 -14.36
CA LEU A 610 -12.64 -57.49 -13.30
C LEU A 610 -13.39 -56.91 -12.10
N ALA A 611 -13.04 -55.72 -11.59
CA ALA A 611 -13.74 -55.09 -10.47
C ALA A 611 -15.26 -54.93 -10.75
N SER A 612 -15.63 -54.47 -11.95
CA SER A 612 -17.04 -54.33 -12.35
C SER A 612 -17.77 -55.67 -12.40
N ARG A 613 -17.09 -56.76 -12.82
CA ARG A 613 -17.69 -58.10 -12.80
C ARG A 613 -17.87 -58.63 -11.38
N LEU A 614 -16.89 -58.40 -10.50
CA LEU A 614 -16.98 -58.84 -9.10
C LEU A 614 -18.15 -58.18 -8.37
N GLU A 615 -18.43 -56.91 -8.66
CA GLU A 615 -19.60 -56.20 -8.14
C GLU A 615 -20.89 -56.96 -8.52
N GLY A 616 -21.08 -57.27 -9.81
CA GLY A 616 -22.26 -58.00 -10.30
C GLY A 616 -22.41 -59.41 -9.70
N GLN A 617 -21.30 -60.05 -9.33
CA GLN A 617 -21.27 -61.36 -8.67
C GLN A 617 -21.70 -61.31 -7.20
N SER A 618 -21.69 -60.13 -6.56
CA SER A 618 -22.11 -59.95 -5.16
C SER A 618 -23.52 -60.49 -4.90
N LYS A 619 -24.41 -60.41 -5.89
CA LYS A 619 -25.78 -60.92 -5.83
C LYS A 619 -25.84 -62.44 -5.81
N GLU A 620 -25.04 -63.11 -6.64
CA GLU A 620 -25.06 -64.56 -6.82
C GLU A 620 -24.44 -65.29 -5.62
N TYR A 621 -23.29 -64.81 -5.13
CA TYR A 621 -22.62 -65.39 -3.97
C TYR A 621 -23.21 -64.96 -2.62
N GLY A 622 -24.05 -63.92 -2.61
CA GLY A 622 -24.78 -63.49 -1.41
C GLY A 622 -24.03 -62.55 -0.46
N PHE A 623 -22.78 -62.21 -0.77
CA PHE A 623 -21.98 -61.25 0.01
C PHE A 623 -22.09 -59.84 -0.57
N PRO A 624 -22.11 -58.78 0.25
CA PRO A 624 -22.17 -57.40 -0.24
C PRO A 624 -20.85 -56.92 -0.85
N ILE A 625 -19.70 -57.41 -0.34
CA ILE A 625 -18.35 -57.03 -0.82
C ILE A 625 -17.65 -58.26 -1.38
N ILE A 626 -17.34 -58.25 -2.67
CA ILE A 626 -16.51 -59.26 -3.32
C ILE A 626 -15.20 -58.61 -3.78
N VAL A 627 -14.08 -59.28 -3.53
CA VAL A 627 -12.75 -58.81 -3.85
C VAL A 627 -11.95 -59.84 -4.65
N GLY A 628 -11.08 -59.35 -5.53
CA GLY A 628 -10.12 -60.17 -6.27
C GLY A 628 -8.96 -60.64 -5.40
N SER A 629 -8.19 -61.61 -5.90
CA SER A 629 -7.13 -62.29 -5.15
C SER A 629 -6.04 -61.37 -4.61
N ARG A 630 -5.59 -60.40 -5.42
CA ARG A 630 -4.55 -59.44 -5.02
C ARG A 630 -5.01 -58.54 -3.88
N THR A 631 -6.22 -57.97 -4.00
CA THR A 631 -6.82 -57.15 -2.94
C THR A 631 -6.98 -57.95 -1.66
N ALA A 632 -7.48 -59.19 -1.77
CA ALA A 632 -7.64 -60.07 -0.61
C ALA A 632 -6.31 -60.36 0.10
N LEU A 633 -5.27 -60.69 -0.66
CA LEU A 633 -3.97 -61.01 -0.10
C LEU A 633 -3.33 -59.82 0.63
N ALA A 634 -3.50 -58.61 0.11
CA ALA A 634 -3.04 -57.36 0.74
C ALA A 634 -3.85 -57.00 1.99
N ALA A 635 -5.14 -57.38 2.02
CA ALA A 635 -6.08 -57.02 3.08
C ALA A 635 -6.21 -58.08 4.21
N LYS A 636 -5.65 -59.29 4.03
CA LYS A 636 -5.89 -60.46 4.90
C LYS A 636 -5.56 -60.27 6.38
N ASP A 637 -4.65 -59.36 6.71
CA ASP A 637 -4.19 -59.15 8.09
C ASP A 637 -5.10 -58.16 8.86
N LYS A 638 -5.95 -57.41 8.15
CA LYS A 638 -6.84 -56.38 8.73
C LYS A 638 -8.34 -56.74 8.65
N PHE A 639 -8.72 -57.64 7.74
CA PHE A 639 -10.13 -57.96 7.45
C PHE A 639 -10.43 -59.46 7.50
N ALA A 640 -11.69 -59.78 7.81
CA ALA A 640 -12.22 -61.14 7.80
C ALA A 640 -12.48 -61.59 6.35
N ILE A 641 -11.52 -62.30 5.75
CA ILE A 641 -11.58 -62.72 4.34
C ILE A 641 -12.04 -64.18 4.21
N LEU A 642 -13.07 -64.40 3.39
CA LEU A 642 -13.62 -65.72 3.09
C LEU A 642 -13.47 -66.03 1.61
N GLU A 643 -12.88 -67.18 1.26
CA GLU A 643 -12.80 -67.63 -0.13
C GLU A 643 -14.17 -68.09 -0.63
N LEU A 644 -14.58 -67.64 -1.82
CA LEU A 644 -15.90 -67.94 -2.38
C LEU A 644 -15.85 -68.95 -3.52
N ASP A 645 -15.01 -68.71 -4.54
CA ASP A 645 -14.99 -69.52 -5.77
C ASP A 645 -13.75 -69.25 -6.64
N PHE A 646 -13.55 -70.11 -7.63
CA PHE A 646 -12.71 -69.89 -8.81
C PHE A 646 -13.60 -69.53 -10.00
N ILE A 647 -13.50 -68.29 -10.48
CA ILE A 647 -14.28 -67.84 -11.64
C ILE A 647 -13.40 -67.78 -12.89
N MET A 648 -13.93 -68.29 -14.02
CA MET A 648 -13.29 -68.09 -15.32
C MET A 648 -13.71 -66.75 -15.90
N VAL A 649 -12.78 -65.82 -16.02
CA VAL A 649 -13.02 -64.53 -16.69
C VAL A 649 -12.95 -64.74 -18.20
N LYS A 650 -13.99 -64.33 -18.91
CA LYS A 650 -14.05 -64.42 -20.37
C LYS A 650 -12.83 -63.74 -21.01
N GLY A 651 -12.02 -64.51 -21.74
CA GLY A 651 -10.79 -64.04 -22.38
C GLY A 651 -9.50 -64.34 -21.61
N LYS A 652 -9.57 -64.90 -20.39
CA LYS A 652 -8.41 -65.40 -19.63
C LYS A 652 -8.37 -66.92 -19.61
N THR A 653 -7.17 -67.48 -19.64
CA THR A 653 -6.90 -68.93 -19.56
C THR A 653 -6.78 -69.43 -18.12
N GLU A 654 -6.46 -68.55 -17.18
CA GLU A 654 -6.32 -68.88 -15.76
C GLU A 654 -7.55 -68.44 -14.96
N PRO A 655 -8.05 -69.26 -14.02
CA PRO A 655 -9.16 -68.90 -13.15
C PRO A 655 -8.72 -67.84 -12.11
N GLU A 656 -9.60 -66.87 -11.85
CA GLU A 656 -9.41 -65.88 -10.79
C GLU A 656 -10.07 -66.37 -9.51
N VAL A 657 -9.35 -66.32 -8.39
CA VAL A 657 -9.91 -66.63 -7.06
C VAL A 657 -10.59 -65.37 -6.52
N ILE A 658 -11.84 -65.53 -6.10
CA ILE A 658 -12.62 -64.44 -5.51
C ILE A 658 -12.89 -64.70 -4.04
N TYR A 659 -12.92 -63.60 -3.29
CA TYR A 659 -13.09 -63.61 -1.85
C TYR A 659 -14.21 -62.64 -1.45
N ALA A 660 -14.86 -62.90 -0.32
CA ALA A 660 -15.72 -61.95 0.37
C ALA A 660 -14.97 -61.30 1.52
N ILE A 661 -15.33 -60.04 1.81
CA ILE A 661 -14.98 -59.38 3.07
C ILE A 661 -16.21 -59.46 3.98
N ALA A 662 -16.09 -60.19 5.08
CA ALA A 662 -17.16 -60.41 6.05
C ALA A 662 -17.16 -59.39 7.20
N GLY A 663 -16.05 -58.65 7.39
CA GLY A 663 -15.93 -57.64 8.45
C GLY A 663 -14.47 -57.28 8.73
N ARG A 664 -14.24 -56.52 9.81
CA ARG A 664 -12.91 -56.09 10.27
C ARG A 664 -12.29 -57.15 11.20
N ALA A 665 -11.24 -56.77 11.93
CA ALA A 665 -10.50 -57.65 12.83
C ALA A 665 -11.36 -58.29 13.94
N ASP A 666 -12.41 -57.61 14.39
CA ASP A 666 -13.39 -58.13 15.36
C ASP A 666 -14.13 -59.37 14.83
N VAL A 667 -14.59 -59.33 13.58
CA VAL A 667 -15.21 -60.47 12.91
C VAL A 667 -14.17 -61.53 12.59
N MET A 668 -12.97 -61.14 12.16
CA MET A 668 -11.88 -62.05 11.80
C MET A 668 -11.50 -62.99 12.95
N HIS A 669 -11.45 -62.47 14.17
CA HIS A 669 -11.12 -63.25 15.37
C HIS A 669 -12.33 -63.92 16.03
N SER A 670 -13.55 -63.71 15.52
CA SER A 670 -14.75 -64.33 16.07
C SER A 670 -14.77 -65.85 15.82
N GLY A 671 -15.20 -66.61 16.83
CA GLY A 671 -15.36 -68.06 16.70
C GLY A 671 -16.38 -68.46 15.63
N ALA A 672 -17.39 -67.63 15.41
CA ALA A 672 -18.39 -67.76 14.34
C ALA A 672 -17.74 -67.75 12.95
N PHE A 673 -16.97 -66.70 12.65
CA PHE A 673 -16.29 -66.58 11.36
C PHE A 673 -15.28 -67.71 11.11
N GLN A 674 -14.53 -68.13 12.13
CA GLN A 674 -13.59 -69.24 11.99
C GLN A 674 -14.29 -70.56 11.65
N ARG A 675 -15.46 -70.84 12.23
CA ARG A 675 -16.28 -72.01 11.85
C ARG A 675 -16.78 -71.90 10.41
N LEU A 676 -17.34 -70.75 10.02
CA LEU A 676 -17.81 -70.51 8.65
C LEU A 676 -16.70 -70.69 7.63
N ARG A 677 -15.53 -70.13 7.92
CA ARG A 677 -14.34 -70.25 7.08
C ARG A 677 -13.91 -71.71 6.91
N ASN A 678 -13.84 -72.48 8.00
CA ASN A 678 -13.45 -73.88 7.94
C ASN A 678 -14.44 -74.74 7.15
N VAL A 679 -15.75 -74.55 7.36
CA VAL A 679 -16.80 -75.25 6.59
C VAL A 679 -16.72 -74.89 5.10
N THR A 680 -16.49 -73.61 4.78
CA THR A 680 -16.38 -73.16 3.39
C THR A 680 -15.13 -73.73 2.72
N ILE A 681 -13.98 -73.74 3.41
CA ILE A 681 -12.74 -74.37 2.90
C ILE A 681 -12.96 -75.87 2.63
N GLU A 682 -13.58 -76.59 3.56
CA GLU A 682 -13.89 -78.01 3.41
C GLU A 682 -14.82 -78.26 2.22
N MET A 683 -15.93 -77.50 2.13
CA MET A 683 -16.87 -77.57 1.02
C MET A 683 -16.18 -77.35 -0.33
N LEU A 684 -15.36 -76.29 -0.44
CA LEU A 684 -14.64 -75.96 -1.67
C LEU A 684 -13.60 -77.03 -2.02
N ALA A 685 -12.90 -77.60 -1.03
CA ALA A 685 -11.94 -78.66 -1.25
C ALA A 685 -12.60 -79.94 -1.79
N CYS A 686 -13.73 -80.37 -1.20
CA CYS A 686 -14.52 -81.50 -1.70
C CYS A 686 -15.08 -81.23 -3.10
N TYR A 687 -15.65 -80.04 -3.32
CA TYR A 687 -16.18 -79.64 -4.62
C TYR A 687 -15.12 -79.68 -5.73
N ARG A 688 -13.92 -79.15 -5.47
CA ARG A 688 -12.81 -79.11 -6.45
C ARG A 688 -12.19 -80.49 -6.68
N SER A 689 -12.20 -81.37 -5.68
CA SER A 689 -11.74 -82.76 -5.82
C SER A 689 -12.79 -83.71 -6.42
N ARG A 690 -13.97 -83.18 -6.82
CA ARG A 690 -15.12 -83.94 -7.36
C ARG A 690 -15.75 -84.89 -6.34
N ASP A 691 -15.47 -84.70 -5.05
CA ASP A 691 -16.17 -85.38 -3.97
C ASP A 691 -17.50 -84.67 -3.69
N TRP A 692 -18.49 -84.96 -4.54
CA TRP A 692 -19.83 -84.35 -4.46
C TRP A 692 -20.54 -84.67 -3.16
N HIS A 693 -20.33 -85.87 -2.61
CA HIS A 693 -20.97 -86.27 -1.37
C HIS A 693 -20.35 -85.53 -0.18
N GLY A 694 -19.02 -85.46 -0.09
CA GLY A 694 -18.33 -84.68 0.94
C GLY A 694 -18.66 -83.19 0.89
N ALA A 695 -18.84 -82.62 -0.31
CA ALA A 695 -19.25 -81.22 -0.48
C ALA A 695 -20.68 -80.96 0.03
N LEU A 696 -21.63 -81.86 -0.27
CA LEU A 696 -23.00 -81.77 0.23
C LEU A 696 -23.08 -81.96 1.75
N ASP A 697 -22.29 -82.89 2.31
CA ASP A 697 -22.21 -83.10 3.75
C ASP A 697 -21.63 -81.87 4.48
N ALA A 698 -20.63 -81.21 3.90
CA ALA A 698 -20.08 -79.95 4.42
C ALA A 698 -21.14 -78.83 4.40
N ILE A 699 -21.93 -78.73 3.33
CA ILE A 699 -23.07 -77.79 3.23
C ILE A 699 -24.11 -78.08 4.33
N GLU A 700 -24.50 -79.34 4.53
CA GLU A 700 -25.46 -79.69 5.58
C GLU A 700 -24.94 -79.39 6.99
N ARG A 701 -23.65 -79.63 7.26
CA ARG A 701 -23.02 -79.23 8.53
C ARG A 701 -23.02 -77.72 8.71
N GLY A 702 -22.73 -76.97 7.64
CA GLY A 702 -22.80 -75.51 7.63
C GLY A 702 -24.21 -75.00 7.95
N ARG A 703 -25.24 -75.59 7.37
CA ARG A 703 -26.66 -75.24 7.62
C ARG A 703 -27.13 -75.53 9.05
N ARG A 704 -26.47 -76.43 9.77
CA ARG A 704 -26.75 -76.71 11.19
C ARG A 704 -26.05 -75.76 12.16
N SER A 705 -25.18 -74.88 11.66
CA SER A 705 -24.50 -73.88 12.48
C SER A 705 -25.40 -72.65 12.74
N GLU A 706 -25.15 -71.94 13.84
CA GLU A 706 -25.89 -70.71 14.19
C GLU A 706 -25.76 -69.61 13.12
N ASP A 707 -24.73 -69.69 12.28
CA ASP A 707 -24.37 -68.70 11.28
C ASP A 707 -24.80 -69.11 9.85
N ALA A 708 -25.66 -70.14 9.73
CA ALA A 708 -26.12 -70.73 8.46
C ALA A 708 -26.69 -69.71 7.47
N ASP A 709 -27.42 -68.71 7.97
CA ASP A 709 -28.10 -67.70 7.14
C ASP A 709 -27.12 -66.88 6.28
N THR A 710 -25.88 -66.70 6.75
CA THR A 710 -24.87 -65.91 6.02
C THR A 710 -24.35 -66.64 4.79
N LEU A 711 -24.29 -67.98 4.84
CA LEU A 711 -23.79 -68.81 3.75
C LEU A 711 -24.90 -69.46 2.91
N GLU A 712 -26.18 -69.34 3.28
CA GLU A 712 -27.25 -70.08 2.62
C GLU A 712 -27.32 -69.84 1.10
N LYS A 713 -27.07 -68.61 0.63
CA LYS A 713 -26.99 -68.32 -0.81
C LYS A 713 -25.82 -69.02 -1.48
N LEU A 714 -24.65 -69.01 -0.83
CA LEU A 714 -23.45 -69.69 -1.31
C LEU A 714 -23.68 -71.21 -1.36
N PHE A 715 -24.23 -71.77 -0.29
CA PHE A 715 -24.57 -73.19 -0.19
C PHE A 715 -25.58 -73.61 -1.25
N LYS A 716 -26.64 -72.83 -1.45
CA LYS A 716 -27.63 -73.10 -2.50
C LYS A 716 -27.02 -73.04 -3.90
N LEU A 717 -26.12 -72.09 -4.15
CA LEU A 717 -25.39 -71.98 -5.41
C LEU A 717 -24.57 -73.25 -5.68
N TYR A 718 -23.77 -73.70 -4.71
CA TYR A 718 -22.98 -74.92 -4.85
C TYR A 718 -23.83 -76.18 -4.90
N GLU A 719 -24.94 -76.27 -4.16
CA GLU A 719 -25.86 -77.39 -4.21
C GLU A 719 -26.47 -77.56 -5.63
N VAL A 720 -26.87 -76.46 -6.26
CA VAL A 720 -27.38 -76.46 -7.65
C VAL A 720 -26.28 -76.92 -8.61
N ARG A 721 -25.07 -76.38 -8.50
CA ARG A 721 -23.93 -76.75 -9.35
C ARG A 721 -23.52 -78.21 -9.18
N ILE A 722 -23.49 -78.72 -7.95
CA ILE A 722 -23.17 -80.13 -7.66
C ILE A 722 -24.21 -81.05 -8.30
N LYS A 723 -25.51 -80.74 -8.16
CA LYS A 723 -26.58 -81.52 -8.81
C LYS A 723 -26.46 -81.51 -10.33
N GLU A 724 -26.06 -80.39 -10.91
CA GLU A 724 -25.78 -80.29 -12.35
C GLU A 724 -24.58 -81.15 -12.77
N PHE A 725 -23.46 -81.09 -12.03
CA PHE A 725 -22.27 -81.88 -12.32
C PHE A 725 -22.44 -83.39 -12.04
N GLN A 726 -23.38 -83.78 -11.19
CA GLN A 726 -23.78 -85.18 -11.04
C GLN A 726 -24.49 -85.72 -12.28
N ILE A 727 -25.21 -84.86 -13.02
CA ILE A 727 -25.88 -85.21 -14.28
C ILE A 727 -24.91 -85.10 -15.46
N ASN A 728 -24.10 -84.04 -15.49
CA ASN A 728 -23.14 -83.72 -16.56
C ASN A 728 -21.73 -83.54 -15.96
N PRO A 729 -20.92 -84.60 -15.84
CA PRO A 729 -19.63 -84.52 -15.17
C PRO A 729 -18.66 -83.57 -15.89
N PRO A 730 -17.82 -82.81 -15.15
CA PRO A 730 -16.89 -81.87 -15.75
C PRO A 730 -15.74 -82.59 -16.50
N PRO A 731 -15.08 -81.95 -17.49
CA PRO A 731 -14.02 -82.55 -18.30
C PRO A 731 -12.82 -83.04 -17.46
N GLU A 732 -12.02 -83.99 -17.98
CA GLU A 732 -10.88 -84.58 -17.26
C GLU A 732 -9.86 -83.55 -16.75
N GLY A 733 -9.70 -82.39 -17.41
CA GLY A 733 -8.83 -81.28 -16.99
C GLY A 733 -9.49 -80.13 -16.22
N TRP A 734 -10.68 -80.32 -15.63
CA TRP A 734 -11.40 -79.27 -14.91
C TRP A 734 -10.62 -78.75 -13.69
N THR A 735 -10.39 -77.44 -13.64
CA THR A 735 -9.60 -76.72 -12.62
C THR A 735 -10.40 -76.37 -11.36
N GLY A 736 -11.63 -76.87 -11.23
CA GLY A 736 -12.54 -76.47 -10.15
C GLY A 736 -13.24 -75.13 -10.39
N ALA A 737 -12.95 -74.46 -11.51
CA ALA A 737 -13.52 -73.16 -11.85
C ALA A 737 -14.87 -73.28 -12.55
N TYR A 738 -15.81 -72.42 -12.19
CA TYR A 738 -17.11 -72.35 -12.86
C TYR A 738 -17.07 -71.31 -13.98
N ALA A 739 -17.49 -71.70 -15.19
CA ALA A 739 -17.54 -70.81 -16.34
C ALA A 739 -18.77 -69.89 -16.24
N LEU A 740 -18.53 -68.59 -16.14
CA LEU A 740 -19.60 -67.59 -16.23
C LEU A 740 -20.07 -67.50 -17.69
N LEU A 741 -21.16 -68.19 -18.01
CA LEU A 741 -21.76 -68.21 -19.36
C LEU A 741 -22.64 -66.98 -19.65
N THR A 742 -22.88 -66.12 -18.65
CA THR A 742 -23.68 -64.89 -18.77
C THR A 742 -22.82 -63.63 -18.60
N LYS A 743 -23.25 -62.57 -19.30
CA LYS A 743 -22.49 -61.37 -19.71
C LYS A 743 -21.65 -60.70 -18.62
#